data_AF-A0A1F2TRE1-F1
#
_entry.id   AF-A0A1F2TRE1-F1
#
_cell.length_a   1.000
_cell.length_b   1.000
_cell.length_c   1.000
_cell.angle_alpha   90.00
_cell.angle_beta   90.00
_cell.angle_gamma   90.00
#
_symmetry.space_group_name_H-M   'P 1'
#
loop_
_entity.id
_entity.type
_entity.pdbx_description
1 polymer ?
#
loop_
_entity_poly.entity_id
_entity_poly.type
_entity_poly.pdbx_seq_one_letter_code
_entity_poly.pdbx_strand_id
1 'polypeptide(L)'
;MSWWDDLRETVSGVIETAETTAGSSVDLSTWLEELVTAIGTGDTAAANELFDKLSPYFPASELGKLLLGIAVLRDNDDTIAAVVTFITDRALLTTSELIAAMFKAVPDEGHRIHLLQVLANTSWGVGGLVTAIAGSGVAAEAIALLLRITYTDGLDVLVQRLLVAASRAGAENVFRLLVRALHDRPGFDAPWLVLLALGIVSPERDTAVGRLVKQLASEHWLDIQSVVAHVFTRQPSWIERLVRVLVDSGAVAWTEVRRLLEIPIRLFANQPADALTLFTLIFAALHAAAATANHIGTLATEVAAWLGTSGGTSVFAGEAPLERRVGGLGVLDVPMPAWLVGKALAGSSGSAAAMPGPLTAFVFALVSALHDAGAAGQQVLVWIGRVPAAFVVLLPALILIAAAIPMRFLEWIGQDIRKIHEHDRQLKIKELTPATKQKYMIFSDLHRDASSDRVHPYLFDVTHFSANKEMYKRALTYCKDHGYVVIENGDCEELWYRPHVVDSVEDRSADVLTTHGDVYAILRDLHSNNRYFRTRGNHDNWWNFDPARLPRLQRLYGSGFEIYDGLVIPEVKDMEQDLLGILEAANTDDVLQYLIDRLPLGLSPDHYRSRKPLFVLHGHQVDFWNCDEHQFLGLVITNAVGVPADGIDALPYYLKGIDIAGNPWLKFADYITKRRDWQALVPSFVEGILPGYALAEVAWRFSPWDNWPPEDVSKAWARQIEFMEETDRRLHDSLSFSETLAASLSLLLGYDSFGPIKPCSLPGPQIQIAMGHTHNPQSRPYLNFPEPTIDVKTPRGTYEYQMSWMKVPYYNSGTGGWWEGIIWALEIDEAGQAQLVYWDRQSCEPQVMSWELHGDPIIRPADLHNLANDLSQIVAAGNADLNAAIARLRALVPFALPNVAGTQSFPLADMSQDEQVAAAAYGILVALKRLVCEPSMPPANVEFEIDLRKLPRLDARVGTLARLMREPRESPVRTLGAWIDQFGLGGDPKAWTRCTEEDLQRLAAALMFTAFCHGAGLLQTVGFIAHLCASRSQSLDYRFDRGRGVLGVRIAIEGEAVAGKPTQHRL
;
A
#
# COMPACT_ATOMS: atom_id res chain seq x y z
N MET A 1 -47.93 38.17 -59.98
CA MET A 1 -48.99 37.19 -60.28
C MET A 1 -48.57 35.93 -59.59
N SER A 2 -49.28 35.68 -58.52
CA SER A 2 -48.75 35.09 -57.30
C SER A 2 -49.13 33.63 -57.26
N TRP A 3 -48.29 32.79 -56.66
CA TRP A 3 -48.67 31.43 -56.27
C TRP A 3 -50.06 31.34 -55.60
N TRP A 4 -50.48 32.42 -54.93
CA TRP A 4 -51.85 32.63 -54.44
C TRP A 4 -52.95 32.38 -55.48
N ASP A 5 -52.72 32.77 -56.74
CA ASP A 5 -53.63 32.57 -57.85
C ASP A 5 -53.62 31.10 -58.30
N ASP A 6 -52.45 30.44 -58.35
CA ASP A 6 -52.31 29.02 -58.72
C ASP A 6 -52.90 28.07 -57.65
N LEU A 7 -52.70 28.38 -56.36
CA LEU A 7 -53.30 27.62 -55.26
C LEU A 7 -54.81 27.80 -55.26
N ARG A 8 -55.29 29.04 -55.47
CA ARG A 8 -56.73 29.33 -55.59
C ARG A 8 -57.34 28.62 -56.80
N GLU A 9 -56.68 28.61 -57.95
CA GLU A 9 -57.13 27.89 -59.15
C GLU A 9 -57.15 26.37 -58.94
N THR A 10 -56.14 25.82 -58.25
CA THR A 10 -56.08 24.39 -57.91
C THR A 10 -57.19 23.98 -56.93
N VAL A 11 -57.39 24.76 -55.86
CA VAL A 11 -58.45 24.53 -54.87
C VAL A 11 -59.83 24.65 -55.54
N SER A 12 -60.05 25.70 -56.34
CA SER A 12 -61.28 25.88 -57.10
C SER A 12 -61.54 24.75 -58.10
N GLY A 13 -60.52 24.29 -58.83
CA GLY A 13 -60.68 23.19 -59.79
C GLY A 13 -61.02 21.84 -59.15
N VAL A 14 -60.46 21.55 -57.96
CA VAL A 14 -60.81 20.36 -57.18
C VAL A 14 -62.25 20.45 -56.65
N ILE A 15 -62.66 21.63 -56.17
CA ILE A 15 -64.02 21.89 -55.70
C ILE A 15 -65.02 21.77 -56.87
N GLU A 16 -64.77 22.43 -58.00
CA GLU A 16 -65.64 22.40 -59.18
C GLU A 16 -65.84 20.96 -59.72
N THR A 17 -64.78 20.15 -59.71
CA THR A 17 -64.84 18.73 -60.09
C THR A 17 -65.71 17.93 -59.12
N ALA A 18 -65.60 18.19 -57.82
CA ALA A 18 -66.39 17.53 -56.78
C ALA A 18 -67.88 17.96 -56.85
N GLU A 19 -68.16 19.24 -57.06
CA GLU A 19 -69.52 19.79 -57.22
C GLU A 19 -70.22 19.24 -58.46
N THR A 20 -69.49 19.12 -59.58
CA THR A 20 -69.98 18.49 -60.81
C THR A 20 -70.37 17.03 -60.58
N THR A 21 -69.64 16.33 -59.70
CA THR A 21 -69.90 14.93 -59.34
C THR A 21 -71.05 14.79 -58.34
N ALA A 22 -71.23 15.75 -57.43
CA ALA A 22 -72.27 15.78 -56.40
C ALA A 22 -73.67 16.20 -56.92
N GLY A 23 -73.73 16.87 -58.07
CA GLY A 23 -74.94 17.46 -58.64
C GLY A 23 -75.06 18.96 -58.28
N SER A 24 -75.65 19.74 -59.19
CA SER A 24 -75.55 21.21 -59.28
C SER A 24 -76.20 22.03 -58.15
N SER A 25 -76.51 21.45 -56.99
CA SER A 25 -77.18 22.14 -55.88
C SER A 25 -76.37 22.15 -54.58
N VAL A 26 -75.17 21.59 -54.54
CA VAL A 26 -74.31 21.57 -53.34
C VAL A 26 -73.15 22.55 -53.54
N ASP A 27 -73.09 23.60 -52.72
CA ASP A 27 -72.00 24.57 -52.70
C ASP A 27 -70.90 24.11 -51.73
N LEU A 28 -69.99 23.28 -52.24
CA LEU A 28 -68.90 22.70 -51.46
C LEU A 28 -67.87 23.76 -51.07
N SER A 29 -67.73 24.82 -51.89
CA SER A 29 -66.83 25.94 -51.61
C SER A 29 -67.20 26.67 -50.32
N THR A 30 -68.49 26.98 -50.16
CA THR A 30 -69.01 27.64 -48.96
C THR A 30 -68.84 26.76 -47.73
N TRP A 31 -69.12 25.45 -47.84
CA TRP A 31 -68.95 24.53 -46.70
C TRP A 31 -67.49 24.38 -46.26
N LEU A 32 -66.53 24.37 -47.19
CA LEU A 32 -65.10 24.32 -46.85
C LEU A 32 -64.62 25.59 -46.14
N GLU A 33 -65.07 26.77 -46.60
CA GLU A 33 -64.78 28.05 -45.96
C GLU A 33 -65.43 28.16 -44.57
N GLU A 34 -66.68 27.72 -44.42
CA GLU A 34 -67.37 27.62 -43.13
C GLU A 34 -66.64 26.66 -42.19
N LEU A 35 -66.15 25.51 -42.70
CA LEU A 35 -65.41 24.54 -41.90
C LEU A 35 -64.09 25.12 -41.39
N VAL A 36 -63.29 25.77 -42.24
CA VAL A 36 -62.05 26.42 -41.81
C VAL A 36 -62.33 27.55 -40.81
N THR A 37 -63.43 28.27 -40.97
CA THR A 37 -63.86 29.30 -40.00
C THR A 37 -64.20 28.69 -38.65
N ALA A 38 -65.03 27.64 -38.65
CA ALA A 38 -65.45 26.96 -37.43
C ALA A 38 -64.24 26.34 -36.69
N ILE A 39 -63.29 25.77 -37.43
CA ILE A 39 -62.04 25.29 -36.85
C ILE A 39 -61.23 26.45 -36.24
N GLY A 40 -61.04 27.55 -36.98
CA GLY A 40 -60.27 28.71 -36.53
C GLY A 40 -60.87 29.45 -35.31
N THR A 41 -62.20 29.46 -35.16
CA THR A 41 -62.87 30.03 -33.99
C THR A 41 -62.99 29.05 -32.81
N GLY A 42 -62.61 27.78 -33.00
CA GLY A 42 -62.74 26.73 -32.00
C GLY A 42 -64.16 26.19 -31.82
N ASP A 43 -65.08 26.45 -32.76
CA ASP A 43 -66.43 25.87 -32.76
C ASP A 43 -66.40 24.40 -33.24
N THR A 44 -66.01 23.53 -32.31
CA THR A 44 -65.86 22.09 -32.58
C THR A 44 -67.17 21.42 -33.03
N ALA A 45 -68.33 21.91 -32.61
CA ALA A 45 -69.61 21.33 -33.00
C ALA A 45 -69.94 21.64 -34.47
N ALA A 46 -69.81 22.91 -34.87
CA ALA A 46 -69.98 23.31 -36.26
C ALA A 46 -68.93 22.67 -37.18
N ALA A 47 -67.66 22.60 -36.74
CA ALA A 47 -66.59 21.96 -37.50
C ALA A 47 -66.86 20.47 -37.75
N ASN A 48 -67.39 19.74 -36.74
CA ASN A 48 -67.72 18.33 -36.90
C ASN A 48 -68.91 18.11 -37.84
N GLU A 49 -69.96 18.92 -37.73
CA GLU A 49 -71.12 18.83 -38.62
C GLU A 49 -70.73 19.09 -40.09
N LEU A 50 -69.92 20.12 -40.33
CA LEU A 50 -69.45 20.47 -41.67
C LEU A 50 -68.48 19.42 -42.21
N PHE A 51 -67.62 18.84 -41.36
CA PHE A 51 -66.76 17.73 -41.74
C PHE A 51 -67.55 16.49 -42.17
N ASP A 52 -68.58 16.10 -41.40
CA ASP A 52 -69.43 14.95 -41.74
C ASP A 52 -70.18 15.18 -43.06
N LYS A 53 -70.58 16.43 -43.36
CA LYS A 53 -71.17 16.81 -44.66
C LYS A 53 -70.17 16.73 -45.81
N LEU A 54 -68.91 17.10 -45.60
CA LEU A 54 -67.88 17.16 -46.64
C LEU A 54 -67.19 15.81 -46.91
N SER A 55 -67.04 14.96 -45.88
CA SER A 55 -66.30 13.69 -45.96
C SER A 55 -66.77 12.71 -47.05
N PRO A 56 -68.05 12.64 -47.49
CA PRO A 56 -68.46 11.77 -48.58
C PRO A 56 -67.96 12.23 -49.97
N TYR A 57 -67.62 13.51 -50.12
CA TYR A 57 -67.26 14.11 -51.41
C TYR A 57 -65.75 14.10 -51.68
N PHE A 58 -64.94 14.00 -50.61
CA PHE A 58 -63.49 14.07 -50.71
C PHE A 58 -62.85 12.90 -49.98
N PRO A 59 -61.86 12.20 -50.59
CA PRO A 59 -60.97 11.32 -49.85
C PRO A 59 -60.33 12.10 -48.68
N ALA A 60 -60.16 11.44 -47.53
CA ALA A 60 -59.66 12.09 -46.31
C ALA A 60 -58.36 12.90 -46.54
N SER A 61 -57.42 12.36 -47.33
CA SER A 61 -56.16 13.04 -47.67
C SER A 61 -56.34 14.28 -48.55
N GLU A 62 -57.30 14.28 -49.47
CA GLU A 62 -57.58 15.44 -50.31
C GLU A 62 -58.34 16.51 -49.50
N LEU A 63 -59.28 16.11 -48.65
CA LEU A 63 -59.95 17.02 -47.72
C LEU A 63 -58.93 17.69 -46.79
N GLY A 64 -57.98 16.93 -46.23
CA GLY A 64 -56.91 17.49 -45.41
C GLY A 64 -56.04 18.50 -46.15
N LYS A 65 -55.66 18.23 -47.40
CA LYS A 65 -54.89 19.18 -48.24
C LYS A 65 -55.70 20.45 -48.55
N LEU A 66 -56.99 20.32 -48.85
CA LEU A 66 -57.88 21.44 -49.12
C LEU A 66 -58.06 22.34 -47.90
N LEU A 67 -58.31 21.74 -46.73
CA LEU A 67 -58.44 22.49 -45.47
C LEU A 67 -57.16 23.26 -45.15
N LEU A 68 -55.99 22.61 -45.28
CA LEU A 68 -54.70 23.28 -45.09
C LEU A 68 -54.51 24.41 -46.12
N GLY A 69 -54.82 24.16 -47.39
CA GLY A 69 -54.73 25.16 -48.45
C GLY A 69 -55.57 26.39 -48.14
N ILE A 70 -56.85 26.21 -47.77
CA ILE A 70 -57.77 27.30 -47.41
C ILE A 70 -57.31 28.03 -46.15
N ALA A 71 -56.80 27.32 -45.14
CA ALA A 71 -56.27 27.93 -43.92
C ALA A 71 -55.05 28.82 -44.21
N VAL A 72 -54.13 28.33 -45.04
CA VAL A 72 -52.99 29.11 -45.53
C VAL A 72 -53.47 30.30 -46.35
N LEU A 73 -54.54 30.14 -47.15
CA LEU A 73 -55.13 31.23 -47.93
C LEU A 73 -55.72 32.36 -47.06
N ARG A 74 -55.97 32.11 -45.77
CA ARG A 74 -56.49 33.12 -44.83
C ARG A 74 -55.41 33.91 -44.11
N ASP A 75 -54.15 33.48 -44.21
CA ASP A 75 -52.99 34.15 -43.61
C ASP A 75 -53.20 34.51 -42.12
N ASN A 76 -53.75 33.54 -41.37
CA ASN A 76 -54.05 33.69 -39.94
C ASN A 76 -53.45 32.52 -39.16
N ASP A 77 -52.41 32.80 -38.38
CA ASP A 77 -51.61 31.83 -37.65
C ASP A 77 -52.44 30.91 -36.73
N ASP A 78 -53.40 31.49 -36.00
CA ASP A 78 -54.29 30.74 -35.10
C ASP A 78 -55.20 29.79 -35.88
N THR A 79 -55.68 30.23 -37.05
CA THR A 79 -56.51 29.41 -37.93
C THR A 79 -55.71 28.26 -38.52
N ILE A 80 -54.46 28.51 -38.95
CA ILE A 80 -53.62 27.45 -39.51
C ILE A 80 -53.25 26.44 -38.42
N ALA A 81 -52.89 26.89 -37.22
CA ALA A 81 -52.61 26.02 -36.08
C ALA A 81 -53.82 25.12 -35.73
N ALA A 82 -55.02 25.72 -35.69
CA ALA A 82 -56.26 25.00 -35.41
C ALA A 82 -56.58 23.98 -36.52
N VAL A 83 -56.38 24.34 -37.80
CA VAL A 83 -56.62 23.44 -38.93
C VAL A 83 -55.62 22.29 -38.98
N VAL A 84 -54.34 22.53 -38.70
CA VAL A 84 -53.36 21.43 -38.60
C VAL A 84 -53.73 20.48 -37.45
N THR A 85 -54.13 21.01 -36.30
CA THR A 85 -54.59 20.20 -35.16
C THR A 85 -55.80 19.35 -35.57
N PHE A 86 -56.80 19.96 -36.22
CA PHE A 86 -57.98 19.27 -36.72
C PHE A 86 -57.66 18.18 -37.73
N ILE A 87 -56.77 18.45 -38.70
CA ILE A 87 -56.30 17.48 -39.69
C ILE A 87 -55.62 16.28 -39.02
N THR A 88 -54.79 16.55 -38.00
CA THR A 88 -54.06 15.52 -37.26
C THR A 88 -55.02 14.67 -36.42
N ASP A 89 -55.91 15.30 -35.66
CA ASP A 89 -56.86 14.62 -34.77
C ASP A 89 -57.85 13.73 -35.53
N ARG A 90 -58.20 14.15 -36.76
CA ARG A 90 -59.07 13.39 -37.67
C ARG A 90 -58.32 12.41 -38.56
N ALA A 91 -56.99 12.31 -38.45
CA ALA A 91 -56.13 11.49 -39.28
C ALA A 91 -56.35 11.69 -40.79
N LEU A 92 -56.64 12.93 -41.21
CA LEU A 92 -56.88 13.26 -42.62
C LEU A 92 -55.60 13.18 -43.44
N LEU A 93 -54.48 13.57 -42.83
CA LEU A 93 -53.14 13.40 -43.35
C LEU A 93 -52.27 12.75 -42.28
N THR A 94 -51.37 11.86 -42.69
CA THR A 94 -50.25 11.50 -41.81
C THR A 94 -49.39 12.75 -41.57
N THR A 95 -48.67 12.79 -40.46
CA THR A 95 -47.81 13.94 -40.13
C THR A 95 -46.77 14.22 -41.24
N SER A 96 -46.23 13.16 -41.87
CA SER A 96 -45.31 13.28 -43.00
C SER A 96 -45.95 13.81 -44.27
N GLU A 97 -47.16 13.36 -44.61
CA GLU A 97 -47.92 13.91 -45.76
C GLU A 97 -48.30 15.36 -45.52
N LEU A 98 -48.62 15.74 -44.28
CA LEU A 98 -48.90 17.12 -43.92
C LEU A 98 -47.68 18.01 -44.16
N ILE A 99 -46.49 17.61 -43.69
CA ILE A 99 -45.25 18.35 -43.95
C ILE A 99 -44.95 18.44 -45.45
N ALA A 100 -45.10 17.35 -46.19
CA ALA A 100 -44.89 17.34 -47.64
C ALA A 100 -45.88 18.28 -48.37
N ALA A 101 -47.16 18.21 -47.99
CA ALA A 101 -48.21 19.07 -48.52
C ALA A 101 -47.97 20.54 -48.17
N MET A 102 -47.54 20.86 -46.95
CA MET A 102 -47.19 22.22 -46.52
C MET A 102 -46.04 22.79 -47.35
N PHE A 103 -44.96 22.04 -47.55
CA PHE A 103 -43.81 22.52 -48.32
C PHE A 103 -44.13 22.70 -49.80
N LYS A 104 -44.98 21.82 -50.36
CA LYS A 104 -45.45 21.97 -51.74
C LYS A 104 -46.44 23.12 -51.88
N ALA A 105 -47.33 23.29 -50.91
CA ALA A 105 -48.37 24.29 -50.94
C ALA A 105 -47.76 25.66 -50.70
N VAL A 106 -47.03 25.92 -49.63
CA VAL A 106 -46.54 27.27 -49.28
C VAL A 106 -45.19 27.52 -49.96
N PRO A 107 -45.00 28.46 -50.90
CA PRO A 107 -43.70 28.72 -51.53
C PRO A 107 -42.86 29.73 -50.78
N ASP A 108 -43.49 30.59 -49.97
CA ASP A 108 -42.78 31.62 -49.23
C ASP A 108 -42.06 31.02 -48.03
N GLU A 109 -40.77 31.30 -47.96
CA GLU A 109 -39.90 30.78 -46.92
C GLU A 109 -40.32 31.26 -45.52
N GLY A 110 -40.77 32.51 -45.40
CA GLY A 110 -41.21 33.10 -44.14
C GLY A 110 -42.42 32.36 -43.56
N HIS A 111 -43.42 32.07 -44.39
CA HIS A 111 -44.59 31.30 -43.97
C HIS A 111 -44.24 29.86 -43.63
N ARG A 112 -43.35 29.19 -44.37
CA ARG A 112 -42.87 27.84 -44.00
C ARG A 112 -42.16 27.83 -42.65
N ILE A 113 -41.31 28.82 -42.37
CA ILE A 113 -40.64 28.98 -41.06
C ILE A 113 -41.68 29.17 -39.97
N HIS A 114 -42.64 30.07 -40.18
CA HIS A 114 -43.71 30.33 -39.22
C HIS A 114 -44.51 29.06 -38.92
N LEU A 115 -44.88 28.31 -39.96
CA LEU A 115 -45.64 27.07 -39.79
C LEU A 115 -44.84 25.99 -39.06
N LEU A 116 -43.56 25.79 -39.38
CA LEU A 116 -42.69 24.89 -38.62
C LEU A 116 -42.59 25.32 -37.15
N GLN A 117 -42.58 26.64 -36.88
CA GLN A 117 -42.58 27.17 -35.53
C GLN A 117 -43.87 26.84 -34.78
N VAL A 118 -45.03 27.01 -35.44
CA VAL A 118 -46.33 26.58 -34.90
C VAL A 118 -46.33 25.08 -34.62
N LEU A 119 -45.86 24.25 -35.55
CA LEU A 119 -45.81 22.79 -35.34
C LEU A 119 -44.85 22.39 -34.22
N ALA A 120 -43.70 23.06 -34.09
CA ALA A 120 -42.73 22.80 -33.02
C ALA A 120 -43.28 23.19 -31.64
N ASN A 121 -44.14 24.21 -31.58
CA ASN A 121 -44.72 24.76 -30.35
C ASN A 121 -46.11 24.18 -30.00
N THR A 122 -46.73 23.39 -30.88
CA THR A 122 -48.04 22.75 -30.68
C THR A 122 -47.90 21.30 -30.19
N SER A 123 -49.01 20.54 -30.19
CA SER A 123 -49.14 19.18 -29.63
C SER A 123 -48.18 18.14 -30.22
N TRP A 124 -47.62 18.38 -31.42
CA TRP A 124 -46.63 17.49 -32.02
C TRP A 124 -45.30 17.50 -31.23
N GLY A 125 -44.95 18.66 -30.68
CA GLY A 125 -43.62 18.95 -30.16
C GLY A 125 -42.51 18.72 -31.20
N VAL A 126 -41.27 18.96 -30.77
CA VAL A 126 -40.09 18.75 -31.62
C VAL A 126 -39.94 17.27 -32.04
N GLY A 127 -40.35 16.33 -31.18
CA GLY A 127 -40.27 14.89 -31.45
C GLY A 127 -41.18 14.42 -32.59
N GLY A 128 -42.46 14.82 -32.56
CA GLY A 128 -43.43 14.51 -33.60
C GLY A 128 -43.03 15.16 -34.92
N LEU A 129 -42.56 16.42 -34.87
CA LEU A 129 -42.12 17.16 -36.05
C LEU A 129 -40.92 16.51 -36.75
N VAL A 130 -39.88 16.08 -36.02
CA VAL A 130 -38.72 15.41 -36.62
C VAL A 130 -39.11 14.08 -37.28
N THR A 131 -40.00 13.31 -36.64
CA THR A 131 -40.52 12.06 -37.21
C THR A 131 -41.31 12.33 -38.50
N ALA A 132 -42.13 13.39 -38.50
CA ALA A 132 -42.88 13.82 -39.67
C ALA A 132 -41.96 14.23 -40.83
N ILE A 133 -40.93 15.04 -40.54
CA ILE A 133 -39.92 15.49 -41.49
C ILE A 133 -39.16 14.30 -42.11
N ALA A 134 -38.87 13.26 -41.32
CA ALA A 134 -38.17 12.08 -41.82
C ALA A 134 -38.92 11.35 -42.94
N GLY A 135 -40.26 11.28 -42.86
CA GLY A 135 -41.10 10.60 -43.84
C GLY A 135 -41.62 11.48 -44.99
N SER A 136 -41.37 12.80 -44.97
CA SER A 136 -42.03 13.75 -45.89
C SER A 136 -41.34 13.93 -47.25
N GLY A 137 -40.10 13.43 -47.41
CA GLY A 137 -39.30 13.64 -48.63
C GLY A 137 -38.72 15.05 -48.80
N VAL A 138 -39.05 16.00 -47.91
CA VAL A 138 -38.54 17.39 -47.91
C VAL A 138 -37.56 17.66 -46.75
N ALA A 139 -36.92 16.60 -46.23
CA ALA A 139 -36.15 16.66 -44.98
C ALA A 139 -35.02 17.71 -44.96
N ALA A 140 -34.26 17.83 -46.05
CA ALA A 140 -33.13 18.76 -46.12
C ALA A 140 -33.59 20.23 -46.06
N GLU A 141 -34.63 20.56 -46.81
CA GLU A 141 -35.23 21.89 -46.84
C GLU A 141 -35.90 22.20 -45.49
N ALA A 142 -36.66 21.25 -44.95
CA ALA A 142 -37.35 21.42 -43.68
C ALA A 142 -36.40 21.63 -42.49
N ILE A 143 -35.30 20.88 -42.42
CA ILE A 143 -34.27 21.08 -41.38
C ILE A 143 -33.64 22.48 -41.48
N ALA A 144 -33.31 22.93 -42.69
CA ALA A 144 -32.69 24.25 -42.88
C ALA A 144 -33.60 25.38 -42.38
N LEU A 145 -34.91 25.28 -42.64
CA LEU A 145 -35.91 26.23 -42.15
C LEU A 145 -36.16 26.10 -40.64
N LEU A 146 -36.14 24.86 -40.12
CA LEU A 146 -36.38 24.59 -38.70
C LEU A 146 -35.34 25.25 -37.81
N LEU A 147 -34.08 25.33 -38.24
CA LEU A 147 -33.03 26.04 -37.51
C LEU A 147 -33.21 27.57 -37.52
N ARG A 148 -34.10 28.12 -38.36
CA ARG A 148 -34.39 29.56 -38.44
C ARG A 148 -35.60 29.99 -37.62
N ILE A 149 -36.33 29.06 -37.00
CA ILE A 149 -37.50 29.40 -36.18
C ILE A 149 -37.09 30.11 -34.89
N THR A 150 -38.01 30.90 -34.33
CA THR A 150 -37.88 31.40 -32.97
C THR A 150 -38.51 30.38 -32.02
N TYR A 151 -37.67 29.61 -31.33
CA TYR A 151 -38.15 28.64 -30.34
C TYR A 151 -38.25 29.30 -28.97
N THR A 152 -39.36 29.08 -28.27
CA THR A 152 -39.70 29.77 -27.02
C THR A 152 -38.65 29.56 -25.93
N ASP A 153 -38.03 28.39 -25.89
CA ASP A 153 -37.02 28.03 -24.88
C ASP A 153 -35.57 28.35 -25.36
N GLY A 154 -35.43 29.01 -26.51
CA GLY A 154 -34.13 29.32 -27.12
C GLY A 154 -33.61 28.26 -28.07
N LEU A 155 -32.65 28.66 -28.91
CA LEU A 155 -32.09 27.83 -29.98
C LEU A 155 -31.34 26.60 -29.43
N ASP A 156 -30.63 26.73 -28.31
CA ASP A 156 -29.88 25.63 -27.68
C ASP A 156 -30.80 24.47 -27.27
N VAL A 157 -31.95 24.80 -26.67
CA VAL A 157 -32.97 23.81 -26.26
C VAL A 157 -33.62 23.18 -27.48
N LEU A 158 -33.89 23.95 -28.53
CA LEU A 158 -34.37 23.41 -29.80
C LEU A 158 -33.37 22.39 -30.37
N VAL A 159 -32.09 22.75 -30.46
CA VAL A 159 -31.04 21.87 -31.01
C VAL A 159 -30.90 20.59 -30.19
N GLN A 160 -30.90 20.69 -28.85
CA GLN A 160 -30.89 19.52 -27.98
C GLN A 160 -32.10 18.60 -28.24
N ARG A 161 -33.31 19.16 -28.32
CA ARG A 161 -34.53 18.39 -28.60
C ARG A 161 -34.50 17.77 -30.00
N LEU A 162 -33.96 18.48 -31.00
CA LEU A 162 -33.81 17.98 -32.37
C LEU A 162 -32.84 16.81 -32.44
N LEU A 163 -31.68 16.89 -31.77
CA LEU A 163 -30.70 15.80 -31.71
C LEU A 163 -31.28 14.55 -31.05
N VAL A 164 -32.00 14.72 -29.93
CA VAL A 164 -32.68 13.59 -29.25
C VAL A 164 -33.75 12.99 -30.16
N ALA A 165 -34.62 13.82 -30.74
CA ALA A 165 -35.72 13.37 -31.59
C ALA A 165 -35.22 12.64 -32.84
N ALA A 166 -34.21 13.18 -33.52
CA ALA A 166 -33.61 12.57 -34.70
C ALA A 166 -32.91 11.24 -34.36
N SER A 167 -32.30 11.16 -33.18
CA SER A 167 -31.73 9.90 -32.66
C SER A 167 -32.81 8.85 -32.40
N ARG A 168 -33.90 9.22 -31.68
CA ARG A 168 -35.04 8.31 -31.39
C ARG A 168 -35.71 7.77 -32.65
N ALA A 169 -35.95 8.64 -33.62
CA ALA A 169 -36.69 8.28 -34.83
C ALA A 169 -35.96 7.25 -35.71
N GLY A 170 -34.70 6.91 -35.41
CA GLY A 170 -33.88 6.02 -36.25
C GLY A 170 -33.62 6.60 -37.65
N ALA A 171 -33.89 7.89 -37.84
CA ALA A 171 -33.84 8.56 -39.12
C ALA A 171 -32.41 9.06 -39.38
N GLU A 172 -31.50 8.13 -39.68
CA GLU A 172 -30.06 8.42 -39.87
C GLU A 172 -29.81 9.56 -40.88
N ASN A 173 -30.59 9.60 -41.97
CA ASN A 173 -30.51 10.66 -42.96
C ASN A 173 -30.89 12.04 -42.38
N VAL A 174 -31.93 12.11 -41.54
CA VAL A 174 -32.37 13.35 -40.89
C VAL A 174 -31.36 13.79 -39.85
N PHE A 175 -30.82 12.85 -39.07
CA PHE A 175 -29.76 13.14 -38.11
C PHE A 175 -28.51 13.71 -38.80
N ARG A 176 -28.07 13.09 -39.91
CA ARG A 176 -26.95 13.59 -40.71
C ARG A 176 -27.21 14.99 -41.29
N LEU A 177 -28.37 15.20 -41.89
CA LEU A 177 -28.77 16.50 -42.45
C LEU A 177 -28.84 17.58 -41.36
N LEU A 178 -29.36 17.24 -40.18
CA LEU A 178 -29.42 18.14 -39.02
C LEU A 178 -28.02 18.52 -38.55
N VAL A 179 -27.12 17.55 -38.35
CA VAL A 179 -25.75 17.81 -37.90
C VAL A 179 -25.01 18.70 -38.90
N ARG A 180 -25.17 18.46 -40.20
CA ARG A 180 -24.55 19.29 -41.25
C ARG A 180 -25.11 20.71 -41.28
N ALA A 181 -26.44 20.85 -41.24
CA ALA A 181 -27.09 22.17 -41.22
C ALA A 181 -26.73 22.98 -39.96
N LEU A 182 -26.54 22.30 -38.83
CA LEU A 182 -26.03 22.92 -37.61
C LEU A 182 -24.57 23.35 -37.76
N HIS A 183 -23.70 22.47 -38.25
CA HIS A 183 -22.28 22.77 -38.43
C HIS A 183 -22.02 23.93 -39.42
N ASP A 184 -22.83 24.04 -40.48
CA ASP A 184 -22.73 25.12 -41.46
C ASP A 184 -23.21 26.48 -40.91
N ARG A 185 -23.84 26.50 -39.72
CA ARG A 185 -24.31 27.73 -39.08
C ARG A 185 -23.18 28.40 -38.28
N PRO A 186 -22.93 29.72 -38.47
CA PRO A 186 -21.95 30.44 -37.67
C PRO A 186 -22.21 30.32 -36.16
N GLY A 187 -21.18 29.90 -35.41
CA GLY A 187 -21.24 29.72 -33.95
C GLY A 187 -21.56 28.29 -33.48
N PHE A 188 -21.79 27.35 -34.38
CA PHE A 188 -22.13 25.94 -34.08
C PHE A 188 -21.02 24.99 -34.56
N ASP A 189 -19.77 25.27 -34.19
CA ASP A 189 -18.66 24.36 -34.51
C ASP A 189 -18.77 23.01 -33.78
N ALA A 190 -17.97 22.03 -34.19
CA ALA A 190 -18.00 20.69 -33.60
C ALA A 190 -17.83 20.69 -32.06
N PRO A 191 -16.86 21.43 -31.46
CA PRO A 191 -16.77 21.58 -30.00
C PRO A 191 -18.06 22.05 -29.34
N TRP A 192 -18.72 23.06 -29.91
CA TRP A 192 -19.92 23.64 -29.35
C TRP A 192 -21.13 22.70 -29.50
N LEU A 193 -21.25 21.99 -30.62
CA LEU A 193 -22.30 20.97 -30.81
C LEU A 193 -22.18 19.80 -29.82
N VAL A 194 -20.95 19.34 -29.57
CA VAL A 194 -20.71 18.28 -28.57
C VAL A 194 -21.05 18.80 -27.17
N LEU A 195 -20.67 20.03 -26.83
CA LEU A 195 -21.03 20.64 -25.54
C LEU A 195 -22.56 20.71 -25.37
N LEU A 196 -23.29 21.20 -26.38
CA LEU A 196 -24.76 21.22 -26.34
C LEU A 196 -25.34 19.82 -26.11
N ALA A 197 -24.85 18.81 -26.82
CA ALA A 197 -25.35 17.46 -26.73
C ALA A 197 -25.07 16.83 -25.34
N LEU A 198 -23.91 17.13 -24.74
CA LEU A 198 -23.60 16.67 -23.38
C LEU A 198 -24.52 17.27 -22.31
N GLY A 199 -25.08 18.47 -22.58
CA GLY A 199 -26.05 19.15 -21.72
C GLY A 199 -27.48 18.61 -21.78
N ILE A 200 -27.78 17.65 -22.66
CA ILE A 200 -29.13 17.07 -22.78
C ILE A 200 -29.54 16.39 -21.45
N VAL A 201 -30.69 16.80 -20.90
CA VAL A 201 -31.29 16.17 -19.73
C VAL A 201 -32.31 15.10 -20.19
N SER A 202 -31.81 13.99 -20.74
CA SER A 202 -32.64 12.86 -21.24
C SER A 202 -31.91 11.53 -21.03
N PRO A 203 -32.62 10.41 -20.75
CA PRO A 203 -32.04 9.06 -20.72
C PRO A 203 -31.32 8.66 -22.01
N GLU A 204 -31.68 9.27 -23.14
CA GLU A 204 -31.10 8.95 -24.45
C GLU A 204 -29.97 9.91 -24.85
N ARG A 205 -29.57 10.81 -23.94
CA ARG A 205 -28.46 11.72 -24.17
C ARG A 205 -27.27 10.95 -24.73
N ASP A 206 -26.86 9.88 -24.05
CA ASP A 206 -25.62 9.19 -24.40
C ASP A 206 -25.70 8.57 -25.81
N THR A 207 -26.88 8.09 -26.22
CA THR A 207 -27.14 7.63 -27.59
C THR A 207 -27.05 8.77 -28.60
N ALA A 208 -27.66 9.93 -28.30
CA ALA A 208 -27.62 11.10 -29.18
C ALA A 208 -26.21 11.69 -29.30
N VAL A 209 -25.48 11.81 -28.20
CA VAL A 209 -24.07 12.27 -28.18
C VAL A 209 -23.20 11.27 -28.94
N GLY A 210 -23.38 9.97 -28.73
CA GLY A 210 -22.62 8.94 -29.44
C GLY A 210 -22.82 8.99 -30.95
N ARG A 211 -24.07 9.17 -31.42
CA ARG A 211 -24.35 9.37 -32.85
C ARG A 211 -23.78 10.67 -33.38
N LEU A 212 -23.89 11.77 -32.63
CA LEU A 212 -23.33 13.07 -33.02
C LEU A 212 -21.81 12.96 -33.20
N VAL A 213 -21.11 12.45 -32.19
CA VAL A 213 -19.65 12.29 -32.19
C VAL A 213 -19.21 11.39 -33.35
N LYS A 214 -19.90 10.27 -33.57
CA LYS A 214 -19.62 9.38 -34.70
C LYS A 214 -19.81 10.07 -36.06
N GLN A 215 -20.88 10.86 -36.21
CA GLN A 215 -21.15 11.60 -37.44
C GLN A 215 -20.09 12.69 -37.67
N LEU A 216 -19.75 13.48 -36.64
CA LEU A 216 -18.70 14.50 -36.72
C LEU A 216 -17.32 13.91 -37.05
N ALA A 217 -16.99 12.75 -36.47
CA ALA A 217 -15.76 12.03 -36.76
C ALA A 217 -15.73 11.52 -38.22
N SER A 218 -16.85 10.98 -38.71
CA SER A 218 -16.94 10.44 -40.09
C SER A 218 -16.80 11.51 -41.19
N GLU A 219 -17.15 12.75 -40.89
CA GLU A 219 -17.01 13.90 -41.80
C GLU A 219 -15.66 14.64 -41.60
N HIS A 220 -14.78 14.13 -40.72
CA HIS A 220 -13.52 14.77 -40.32
C HIS A 220 -13.66 16.16 -39.70
N TRP A 221 -14.81 16.48 -39.09
CA TRP A 221 -15.04 17.75 -38.39
C TRP A 221 -14.65 17.71 -36.90
N LEU A 222 -14.44 16.52 -36.34
CA LEU A 222 -14.13 16.33 -34.92
C LEU A 222 -12.63 16.49 -34.63
N ASP A 223 -12.20 17.68 -34.21
CA ASP A 223 -10.93 17.85 -33.49
C ASP A 223 -11.13 17.57 -32.00
N ILE A 224 -10.79 16.34 -31.59
CA ILE A 224 -10.94 15.86 -30.21
C ILE A 224 -10.21 16.78 -29.22
N GLN A 225 -9.05 17.32 -29.58
CA GLN A 225 -8.30 18.21 -28.69
C GLN A 225 -9.08 19.50 -28.42
N SER A 226 -9.64 20.12 -29.47
CA SER A 226 -10.48 21.32 -29.34
C SER A 226 -11.77 21.04 -28.57
N VAL A 227 -12.42 19.90 -28.80
CA VAL A 227 -13.64 19.49 -28.07
C VAL A 227 -13.35 19.32 -26.58
N VAL A 228 -12.30 18.59 -26.23
CA VAL A 228 -11.89 18.37 -24.83
C VAL A 228 -11.54 19.69 -24.16
N ALA A 229 -10.79 20.58 -24.83
CA ALA A 229 -10.46 21.92 -24.32
C ALA A 229 -11.73 22.73 -24.02
N HIS A 230 -12.69 22.73 -24.95
CA HIS A 230 -13.92 23.49 -24.84
C HIS A 230 -14.83 22.96 -23.72
N VAL A 231 -14.98 21.63 -23.61
CA VAL A 231 -15.77 21.01 -22.53
C VAL A 231 -15.11 21.24 -21.18
N PHE A 232 -13.79 21.06 -21.07
CA PHE A 232 -13.08 21.25 -19.80
C PHE A 232 -13.18 22.70 -19.30
N THR A 233 -13.01 23.68 -20.17
CA THR A 233 -13.08 25.11 -19.79
C THR A 233 -14.48 25.57 -19.38
N ARG A 234 -15.54 24.93 -19.88
CA ARG A 234 -16.94 25.31 -19.60
C ARG A 234 -17.59 24.48 -18.49
N GLN A 235 -17.36 23.17 -18.49
CA GLN A 235 -18.00 22.19 -17.61
C GLN A 235 -17.04 21.00 -17.37
N PRO A 236 -16.02 21.13 -16.49
CA PRO A 236 -15.03 20.07 -16.23
C PRO A 236 -15.66 18.71 -15.87
N SER A 237 -16.77 18.71 -15.12
CA SER A 237 -17.50 17.50 -14.71
C SER A 237 -18.10 16.71 -15.88
N TRP A 238 -18.11 17.25 -17.10
CA TRP A 238 -18.60 16.56 -18.28
C TRP A 238 -17.49 15.81 -19.04
N ILE A 239 -16.22 16.00 -18.68
CA ILE A 239 -15.10 15.30 -19.34
C ILE A 239 -15.22 13.79 -19.21
N GLU A 240 -15.54 13.28 -18.03
CA GLU A 240 -15.67 11.83 -17.84
C GLU A 240 -16.72 11.24 -18.78
N ARG A 241 -17.84 11.95 -18.94
CA ARG A 241 -18.92 11.57 -19.83
C ARG A 241 -18.50 11.64 -21.29
N LEU A 242 -17.82 12.71 -21.71
CA LEU A 242 -17.31 12.87 -23.07
C LEU A 242 -16.38 11.72 -23.45
N VAL A 243 -15.41 11.40 -22.59
CA VAL A 243 -14.42 10.34 -22.83
C VAL A 243 -15.10 8.99 -22.97
N ARG A 244 -16.07 8.68 -22.09
CA ARG A 244 -16.86 7.45 -22.22
C ARG A 244 -17.57 7.36 -23.57
N VAL A 245 -18.23 8.45 -24.00
CA VAL A 245 -18.93 8.46 -25.29
C VAL A 245 -17.97 8.35 -26.48
N LEU A 246 -16.80 8.99 -26.43
CA LEU A 246 -15.78 8.88 -27.49
C LEU A 246 -15.33 7.42 -27.69
N VAL A 247 -15.12 6.70 -26.60
CA VAL A 247 -14.69 5.28 -26.63
C VAL A 247 -15.85 4.36 -27.02
N ASP A 248 -17.01 4.49 -26.37
CA ASP A 248 -18.18 3.62 -26.60
C ASP A 248 -18.75 3.76 -28.02
N SER A 249 -18.67 4.96 -28.61
CA SER A 249 -19.09 5.20 -29.99
C SER A 249 -18.10 4.69 -31.04
N GLY A 250 -16.89 4.29 -30.62
CA GLY A 250 -15.78 3.94 -31.50
C GLY A 250 -15.14 5.14 -32.20
N ALA A 251 -15.45 6.37 -31.79
CA ALA A 251 -14.82 7.57 -32.32
C ALA A 251 -13.34 7.69 -31.91
N VAL A 252 -12.97 7.06 -30.78
CA VAL A 252 -11.58 6.78 -30.42
C VAL A 252 -11.46 5.27 -30.25
N ALA A 253 -10.68 4.64 -31.14
CA ALA A 253 -10.34 3.22 -30.98
C ALA A 253 -9.50 3.03 -29.71
N TRP A 254 -9.60 1.86 -29.06
CA TRP A 254 -8.79 1.55 -27.89
C TRP A 254 -7.28 1.71 -28.15
N THR A 255 -6.82 1.43 -29.37
CA THR A 255 -5.43 1.62 -29.83
C THR A 255 -5.03 3.08 -30.06
N GLU A 256 -5.97 4.03 -29.93
CA GLU A 256 -5.73 5.46 -30.04
C GLU A 256 -5.95 6.21 -28.71
N VAL A 257 -6.26 5.48 -27.62
CA VAL A 257 -6.48 6.06 -26.29
C VAL A 257 -5.29 6.90 -25.82
N ARG A 258 -4.07 6.54 -26.23
CA ARG A 258 -2.88 7.35 -26.03
C ARG A 258 -3.07 8.82 -26.46
N ARG A 259 -3.78 9.09 -27.57
CA ARG A 259 -4.03 10.47 -28.01
C ARG A 259 -4.82 11.27 -26.97
N LEU A 260 -5.79 10.63 -26.29
CA LEU A 260 -6.55 11.26 -25.21
C LEU A 260 -5.66 11.57 -23.99
N LEU A 261 -4.73 10.67 -23.65
CA LEU A 261 -3.77 10.87 -22.55
C LEU A 261 -2.75 11.99 -22.84
N GLU A 262 -2.48 12.30 -24.11
CA GLU A 262 -1.58 13.41 -24.49
C GLU A 262 -2.26 14.79 -24.46
N ILE A 263 -3.59 14.86 -24.54
CA ILE A 263 -4.34 16.12 -24.60
C ILE A 263 -4.06 17.04 -23.40
N PRO A 264 -4.07 16.59 -22.13
CA PRO A 264 -3.82 17.46 -20.99
C PRO A 264 -2.46 18.16 -21.06
N ILE A 265 -1.42 17.43 -21.48
CA ILE A 265 -0.07 17.97 -21.61
C ILE A 265 0.00 19.00 -22.74
N ARG A 266 -0.64 18.72 -23.88
CA ARG A 266 -0.63 19.63 -25.04
C ARG A 266 -1.43 20.91 -24.78
N LEU A 267 -2.59 20.80 -24.15
CA LEU A 267 -3.48 21.95 -23.89
C LEU A 267 -2.98 22.84 -22.75
N PHE A 268 -2.45 22.24 -21.69
CA PHE A 268 -2.13 22.93 -20.45
C PHE A 268 -0.65 22.83 -20.09
N ALA A 269 0.25 22.86 -21.10
CA ALA A 269 1.70 22.78 -20.91
C ALA A 269 2.25 23.79 -19.89
N ASN A 270 1.60 24.96 -19.77
CA ASN A 270 1.98 26.04 -18.85
C ASN A 270 1.08 26.13 -17.60
N GLN A 271 0.12 25.21 -17.42
CA GLN A 271 -0.88 25.22 -16.34
C GLN A 271 -0.98 23.80 -15.71
N PRO A 272 -0.01 23.40 -14.88
CA PRO A 272 0.10 22.02 -14.41
C PRO A 272 -1.09 21.52 -13.58
N ALA A 273 -1.77 22.40 -12.84
CA ALA A 273 -2.97 22.05 -12.08
C ALA A 273 -4.15 21.67 -13.00
N ASP A 274 -4.33 22.39 -14.10
CA ASP A 274 -5.37 22.11 -15.10
C ASP A 274 -5.03 20.86 -15.91
N ALA A 275 -3.75 20.69 -16.30
CA ALA A 275 -3.27 19.49 -16.96
C ALA A 275 -3.52 18.25 -16.08
N LEU A 276 -3.24 18.35 -14.78
CA LEU A 276 -3.46 17.28 -13.82
C LEU A 276 -4.95 16.95 -13.67
N THR A 277 -5.78 17.97 -13.46
CA THR A 277 -7.23 17.80 -13.28
C THR A 277 -7.85 17.16 -14.52
N LEU A 278 -7.51 17.65 -15.72
CA LEU A 278 -8.00 17.09 -16.97
C LEU A 278 -7.51 15.65 -17.18
N PHE A 279 -6.25 15.36 -16.88
CA PHE A 279 -5.73 14.00 -16.98
C PHE A 279 -6.48 13.03 -16.06
N THR A 280 -6.69 13.39 -14.79
CA THR A 280 -7.41 12.54 -13.83
C THR A 280 -8.82 12.23 -14.32
N LEU A 281 -9.55 13.23 -14.82
CA LEU A 281 -10.89 13.03 -15.37
C LEU A 281 -10.87 12.12 -16.62
N ILE A 282 -9.90 12.30 -17.52
CA ILE A 282 -9.76 11.45 -18.71
C ILE A 282 -9.41 10.02 -18.32
N PHE A 283 -8.44 9.83 -17.43
CA PHE A 283 -7.95 8.53 -17.01
C PHE A 283 -9.01 7.74 -16.24
N ALA A 284 -9.72 8.38 -15.30
CA ALA A 284 -10.81 7.76 -14.55
C ALA A 284 -11.90 7.23 -15.50
N ALA A 285 -12.27 8.02 -16.51
CA ALA A 285 -13.26 7.62 -17.49
C ALA A 285 -12.78 6.50 -18.42
N LEU A 286 -11.52 6.54 -18.88
CA LEU A 286 -10.91 5.46 -19.65
C LEU A 286 -10.86 4.16 -18.86
N HIS A 287 -10.49 4.22 -17.58
CA HIS A 287 -10.45 3.07 -16.70
C HIS A 287 -11.85 2.46 -16.51
N ALA A 288 -12.86 3.28 -16.20
CA ALA A 288 -14.24 2.83 -16.06
C ALA A 288 -14.78 2.19 -17.35
N ALA A 289 -14.48 2.79 -18.51
CA ALA A 289 -14.85 2.23 -19.82
C ALA A 289 -14.10 0.91 -20.10
N ALA A 290 -12.80 0.83 -19.78
CA ALA A 290 -11.99 -0.36 -20.02
C ALA A 290 -12.44 -1.53 -19.14
N ALA A 291 -12.78 -1.26 -17.88
CA ALA A 291 -13.32 -2.27 -16.97
C ALA A 291 -14.66 -2.81 -17.48
N THR A 292 -15.57 -1.92 -17.90
CA THR A 292 -16.89 -2.31 -18.41
C THR A 292 -16.80 -3.13 -19.70
N ALA A 293 -15.83 -2.82 -20.57
CA ALA A 293 -15.65 -3.46 -21.87
C ALA A 293 -14.59 -4.58 -21.90
N ASN A 294 -14.05 -4.99 -20.74
CA ASN A 294 -12.97 -5.99 -20.62
C ASN A 294 -11.70 -5.66 -21.44
N HIS A 295 -11.33 -4.38 -21.50
CA HIS A 295 -10.16 -3.85 -22.21
C HIS A 295 -9.03 -3.37 -21.29
N ILE A 296 -9.01 -3.75 -20.01
CA ILE A 296 -7.99 -3.32 -19.04
C ILE A 296 -6.56 -3.62 -19.53
N GLY A 297 -6.31 -4.79 -20.13
CA GLY A 297 -5.00 -5.13 -20.71
C GLY A 297 -4.60 -4.22 -21.87
N THR A 298 -5.54 -3.83 -22.73
CA THR A 298 -5.30 -2.88 -23.83
C THR A 298 -5.00 -1.48 -23.29
N LEU A 299 -5.79 -1.00 -22.32
CA LEU A 299 -5.53 0.28 -21.65
C LEU A 299 -4.14 0.30 -21.00
N ALA A 300 -3.76 -0.77 -20.30
CA ALA A 300 -2.44 -0.89 -19.69
C ALA A 300 -1.31 -0.83 -20.73
N THR A 301 -1.50 -1.48 -21.89
CA THR A 301 -0.54 -1.46 -23.00
C THR A 301 -0.38 -0.05 -23.58
N GLU A 302 -1.49 0.66 -23.80
CA GLU A 302 -1.47 2.03 -24.33
C GLU A 302 -0.89 3.05 -23.34
N VAL A 303 -1.17 2.89 -22.04
CA VAL A 303 -0.57 3.70 -20.97
C VAL A 303 0.94 3.46 -20.92
N ALA A 304 1.39 2.19 -20.99
CA ALA A 304 2.80 1.85 -21.03
C ALA A 304 3.48 2.42 -22.30
N ALA A 305 2.83 2.33 -23.46
CA ALA A 305 3.32 2.90 -24.70
C ALA A 305 3.43 4.43 -24.63
N TRP A 306 2.42 5.10 -24.07
CA TRP A 306 2.43 6.55 -23.83
C TRP A 306 3.58 6.98 -22.91
N LEU A 307 3.80 6.25 -21.81
CA LEU A 307 4.94 6.46 -20.91
C LEU A 307 6.28 6.27 -21.64
N GLY A 308 6.39 5.27 -22.52
CA GLY A 308 7.62 4.97 -23.27
C GLY A 308 7.91 5.92 -24.44
N THR A 309 6.90 6.54 -25.04
CA THR A 309 7.03 7.39 -26.24
C THR A 309 7.02 8.88 -25.97
N SER A 310 6.70 9.32 -24.75
CA SER A 310 6.86 10.72 -24.34
C SER A 310 8.34 11.15 -24.27
N GLY A 311 9.28 10.21 -24.48
CA GLY A 311 10.68 10.43 -24.79
C GLY A 311 10.96 10.86 -26.24
N GLY A 312 10.64 12.11 -26.58
CA GLY A 312 11.38 12.91 -27.57
C GLY A 312 11.02 12.79 -29.06
N THR A 313 10.44 13.87 -29.61
CA THR A 313 10.66 14.31 -30.99
C THR A 313 10.42 15.83 -31.11
N SER A 314 11.49 16.63 -31.31
CA SER A 314 11.55 17.82 -32.21
C SER A 314 12.62 18.90 -31.90
N VAL A 315 13.86 18.57 -31.50
CA VAL A 315 14.93 19.62 -31.40
C VAL A 315 16.20 19.35 -32.23
N PHE A 316 16.39 18.18 -32.85
CA PHE A 316 17.58 17.96 -33.70
C PHE A 316 17.23 17.25 -35.01
N ALA A 317 16.72 18.01 -35.97
CA ALA A 317 16.86 17.70 -37.39
C ALA A 317 18.13 18.39 -37.90
N GLY A 318 19.19 17.61 -38.06
CA GLY A 318 20.44 18.02 -38.71
C GLY A 318 21.06 16.78 -39.36
N GLU A 319 20.92 16.68 -40.67
CA GLU A 319 21.33 15.54 -41.50
C GLU A 319 22.86 15.36 -41.54
N ALA A 320 23.34 14.13 -41.34
CA ALA A 320 24.54 13.59 -42.00
C ALA A 320 24.54 12.04 -41.93
N PRO A 321 24.85 11.33 -43.02
CA PRO A 321 24.83 9.86 -43.04
C PRO A 321 26.16 9.30 -42.51
N LEU A 322 26.09 8.36 -41.55
CA LEU A 322 27.26 7.63 -41.07
C LEU A 322 27.24 6.17 -41.54
N GLU A 323 28.22 5.84 -42.38
CA GLU A 323 28.51 4.49 -42.84
C GLU A 323 29.05 3.57 -41.73
N ARG A 324 28.77 2.28 -41.92
CA ARG A 324 29.22 1.12 -41.15
C ARG A 324 30.69 1.17 -40.69
N ARG A 325 30.89 0.98 -39.38
CA ARG A 325 31.93 0.07 -38.87
C ARG A 325 31.40 -0.77 -37.71
N VAL A 326 31.57 -2.08 -37.86
CA VAL A 326 31.32 -3.14 -36.88
C VAL A 326 32.54 -3.23 -35.97
N GLY A 327 32.34 -3.25 -34.66
CA GLY A 327 33.33 -3.71 -33.68
C GLY A 327 33.15 -3.12 -32.28
N GLY A 328 32.61 -3.92 -31.35
CA GLY A 328 32.70 -3.69 -29.90
C GLY A 328 31.36 -3.55 -29.18
N LEU A 329 31.11 -4.45 -28.21
CA LEU A 329 30.16 -4.35 -27.09
C LEU A 329 28.77 -3.79 -27.42
N GLY A 330 27.80 -4.69 -27.64
CA GLY A 330 26.39 -4.34 -27.63
C GLY A 330 25.91 -3.99 -26.22
N VAL A 331 26.14 -2.75 -25.80
CA VAL A 331 25.39 -2.11 -24.72
C VAL A 331 24.03 -1.70 -25.30
N LEU A 332 22.95 -2.14 -24.65
CA LEU A 332 21.60 -1.67 -24.95
C LEU A 332 21.51 -0.17 -24.61
N ASP A 333 21.71 0.68 -25.61
CA ASP A 333 21.45 2.12 -25.51
C ASP A 333 19.94 2.37 -25.42
N VAL A 334 19.45 2.62 -24.21
CA VAL A 334 18.10 3.17 -23.96
C VAL A 334 18.28 4.65 -23.60
N PRO A 335 17.89 5.61 -24.45
CA PRO A 335 18.06 7.02 -24.14
C PRO A 335 16.90 7.48 -23.24
N MET A 336 17.18 7.66 -21.94
CA MET A 336 16.36 8.50 -21.06
C MET A 336 16.90 9.94 -21.11
N PRO A 337 16.08 11.01 -21.15
CA PRO A 337 16.62 12.36 -21.22
C PRO A 337 17.25 12.74 -19.87
N ALA A 338 18.58 12.83 -19.82
CA ALA A 338 19.35 13.30 -18.66
C ALA A 338 18.89 14.68 -18.13
N TRP A 339 18.27 15.51 -18.97
CA TRP A 339 17.72 16.81 -18.56
C TRP A 339 16.40 16.71 -17.75
N LEU A 340 15.66 15.60 -17.89
CA LEU A 340 14.37 15.36 -17.20
C LEU A 340 14.60 14.96 -15.73
N VAL A 341 15.57 14.08 -15.49
CA VAL A 341 16.06 13.71 -14.16
C VAL A 341 16.79 14.89 -13.52
N GLY A 342 17.57 15.64 -14.30
CA GLY A 342 18.25 16.85 -13.84
C GLY A 342 17.31 17.93 -13.29
N LYS A 343 16.15 18.17 -13.92
CA LYS A 343 15.17 19.17 -13.41
C LYS A 343 14.36 18.70 -12.22
N ALA A 344 13.99 17.42 -12.15
CA ALA A 344 13.32 16.85 -10.98
C ALA A 344 14.23 16.86 -9.74
N LEU A 345 15.52 16.59 -9.92
CA LEU A 345 16.51 16.61 -8.83
C LEU A 345 16.95 18.03 -8.46
N ALA A 346 17.13 18.95 -9.41
CA ALA A 346 17.48 20.34 -9.12
C ALA A 346 16.37 21.12 -8.37
N GLY A 347 15.10 20.72 -8.51
CA GLY A 347 13.99 21.25 -7.71
C GLY A 347 13.95 20.72 -6.27
N SER A 348 14.59 19.57 -6.01
CA SER A 348 14.58 18.89 -4.71
C SER A 348 15.72 19.29 -3.76
N SER A 349 16.73 20.01 -4.26
CA SER A 349 17.99 20.25 -3.53
C SER A 349 18.16 21.66 -2.93
N GLY A 350 17.15 22.52 -2.80
CA GLY A 350 17.44 23.80 -2.11
C GLY A 350 16.44 24.96 -1.99
N SER A 351 15.12 24.82 -2.15
CA SER A 351 14.22 25.94 -1.77
C SER A 351 12.88 25.46 -1.21
N ALA A 352 12.49 26.06 -0.08
CA ALA A 352 11.33 25.67 0.72
C ALA A 352 9.96 26.07 0.12
N ALA A 353 9.85 26.22 -1.21
CA ALA A 353 8.60 26.64 -1.86
C ALA A 353 8.42 26.14 -3.31
N ALA A 354 9.14 25.11 -3.75
CA ALA A 354 8.89 24.52 -5.07
C ALA A 354 7.77 23.48 -4.98
N MET A 355 6.58 23.81 -5.50
CA MET A 355 5.56 22.82 -5.84
C MET A 355 6.21 21.69 -6.67
N PRO A 356 5.83 20.42 -6.46
CA PRO A 356 6.32 19.33 -7.29
C PRO A 356 6.12 19.68 -8.77
N GLY A 357 7.14 19.41 -9.58
CA GLY A 357 7.05 19.67 -11.02
C GLY A 357 5.83 18.95 -11.63
N PRO A 358 5.32 19.40 -12.79
CA PRO A 358 4.11 18.86 -13.41
C PRO A 358 4.12 17.33 -13.52
N LEU A 359 5.28 16.75 -13.82
CA LEU A 359 5.48 15.30 -13.92
C LEU A 359 5.38 14.58 -12.57
N THR A 360 5.91 15.14 -11.49
CA THR A 360 5.85 14.52 -10.16
C THR A 360 4.42 14.55 -9.61
N ALA A 361 3.72 15.67 -9.77
CA ALA A 361 2.31 15.77 -9.40
C ALA A 361 1.43 14.82 -10.24
N PHE A 362 1.75 14.71 -11.53
CA PHE A 362 1.13 13.76 -12.45
C PHE A 362 1.30 12.30 -12.01
N VAL A 363 2.54 11.90 -11.72
CA VAL A 363 2.84 10.52 -11.31
C VAL A 363 2.15 10.20 -10.00
N PHE A 364 2.14 11.14 -9.06
CA PHE A 364 1.42 10.95 -7.81
C PHE A 364 -0.08 10.71 -8.05
N ALA A 365 -0.74 11.54 -8.87
CA ALA A 365 -2.15 11.35 -9.20
C ALA A 365 -2.42 10.05 -9.96
N LEU A 366 -1.54 9.63 -10.87
CA LEU A 366 -1.65 8.35 -11.57
C LEU A 366 -1.58 7.18 -10.59
N VAL A 367 -0.62 7.20 -9.66
CA VAL A 367 -0.49 6.12 -8.66
C VAL A 367 -1.68 6.13 -7.71
N SER A 368 -2.15 7.29 -7.25
CA SER A 368 -3.35 7.39 -6.41
C SER A 368 -4.58 6.85 -7.14
N ALA A 369 -4.81 7.27 -8.39
CA ALA A 369 -5.96 6.80 -9.18
C ALA A 369 -5.91 5.29 -9.44
N LEU A 370 -4.72 4.74 -9.71
CA LEU A 370 -4.54 3.29 -9.89
C LEU A 370 -4.69 2.53 -8.57
N HIS A 371 -4.29 3.12 -7.44
CA HIS A 371 -4.50 2.53 -6.13
C HIS A 371 -6.00 2.49 -5.77
N ASP A 372 -6.72 3.60 -5.96
CA ASP A 372 -8.16 3.72 -5.69
C ASP A 372 -9.02 2.81 -6.59
N ALA A 373 -8.49 2.38 -7.73
CA ALA A 373 -9.11 1.42 -8.63
C ALA A 373 -9.08 -0.05 -8.14
N GLY A 374 -8.52 -0.32 -6.95
CA GLY A 374 -8.50 -1.65 -6.34
C GLY A 374 -7.60 -2.66 -7.05
N ALA A 375 -7.94 -3.95 -7.00
CA ALA A 375 -7.08 -5.04 -7.48
C ALA A 375 -6.65 -4.91 -8.96
N ALA A 376 -7.52 -4.35 -9.82
CA ALA A 376 -7.20 -4.14 -11.23
C ALA A 376 -6.17 -3.01 -11.43
N GLY A 377 -6.33 -1.88 -10.75
CA GLY A 377 -5.37 -0.78 -10.83
C GLY A 377 -4.03 -1.11 -10.15
N GLN A 378 -4.08 -1.90 -9.08
CA GLN A 378 -2.90 -2.53 -8.48
C GLN A 378 -2.14 -3.40 -9.50
N GLN A 379 -2.82 -4.29 -10.23
CA GLN A 379 -2.16 -5.05 -11.30
C GLN A 379 -1.49 -4.12 -12.33
N VAL A 380 -2.16 -3.06 -12.77
CA VAL A 380 -1.57 -2.08 -13.70
C VAL A 380 -0.32 -1.44 -13.10
N LEU A 381 -0.31 -1.08 -11.82
CA LEU A 381 0.88 -0.54 -11.14
C LEU A 381 2.05 -1.55 -11.10
N VAL A 382 1.78 -2.84 -10.85
CA VAL A 382 2.80 -3.90 -10.97
C VAL A 382 3.33 -4.01 -12.39
N TRP A 383 2.45 -3.92 -13.39
CA TRP A 383 2.84 -3.93 -14.80
C TRP A 383 3.74 -2.73 -15.16
N ILE A 384 3.37 -1.52 -14.74
CA ILE A 384 4.18 -0.32 -15.01
C ILE A 384 5.50 -0.37 -14.22
N GLY A 385 5.48 -0.87 -12.99
CA GLY A 385 6.68 -1.05 -12.15
C GLY A 385 7.74 -1.99 -12.75
N ARG A 386 7.38 -2.81 -13.75
CA ARG A 386 8.34 -3.67 -14.49
C ARG A 386 9.12 -2.92 -15.55
N VAL A 387 8.67 -1.72 -15.95
CA VAL A 387 9.43 -0.86 -16.86
C VAL A 387 10.42 -0.07 -15.99
N PRO A 388 11.74 -0.36 -16.02
CA PRO A 388 12.68 0.22 -15.05
C PRO A 388 12.63 1.75 -15.00
N ALA A 389 12.45 2.40 -16.15
CA ALA A 389 12.31 3.85 -16.26
C ALA A 389 11.02 4.39 -15.62
N ALA A 390 9.89 3.68 -15.76
CA ALA A 390 8.63 4.10 -15.13
C ALA A 390 8.68 3.88 -13.62
N PHE A 391 9.34 2.81 -13.17
CA PHE A 391 9.49 2.51 -11.76
C PHE A 391 10.25 3.59 -10.98
N VAL A 392 11.39 4.08 -11.50
CA VAL A 392 12.16 5.17 -10.87
C VAL A 392 11.29 6.41 -10.63
N VAL A 393 10.31 6.63 -11.49
CA VAL A 393 9.37 7.74 -11.39
C VAL A 393 8.22 7.43 -10.43
N LEU A 394 7.68 6.21 -10.45
CA LEU A 394 6.56 5.76 -9.61
C LEU A 394 6.92 5.52 -8.14
N LEU A 395 8.14 5.04 -7.86
CA LEU A 395 8.54 4.63 -6.52
C LEU A 395 8.39 5.75 -5.47
N PRO A 396 8.82 7.01 -5.71
CA PRO A 396 8.57 8.09 -4.77
C PRO A 396 7.07 8.31 -4.49
N ALA A 397 6.21 8.18 -5.51
CA ALA A 397 4.77 8.33 -5.33
C ALA A 397 4.15 7.17 -4.56
N LEU A 398 4.57 5.92 -4.82
CA LEU A 398 4.15 4.74 -4.06
C LEU A 398 4.59 4.84 -2.59
N ILE A 399 5.84 5.25 -2.33
CA ILE A 399 6.36 5.48 -0.97
C ILE A 399 5.55 6.59 -0.28
N LEU A 400 5.27 7.69 -0.98
CA LEU A 400 4.50 8.80 -0.40
C LEU A 400 3.04 8.44 -0.16
N ILE A 401 2.40 7.65 -1.02
CA ILE A 401 1.03 7.14 -0.80
C ILE A 401 1.01 6.18 0.38
N ALA A 402 1.95 5.24 0.44
CA ALA A 402 2.12 4.34 1.59
C ALA A 402 2.37 5.11 2.89
N ALA A 403 3.17 6.19 2.84
CA ALA A 403 3.43 7.05 3.99
C ALA A 403 2.24 7.96 4.36
N ALA A 404 1.40 8.33 3.38
CA ALA A 404 0.22 9.19 3.57
C ALA A 404 -1.02 8.43 4.06
N ILE A 405 -1.05 7.10 3.90
CA ILE A 405 -2.02 6.24 4.59
C ILE A 405 -1.61 6.22 6.07
N PRO A 406 -2.40 6.81 6.99
CA PRO A 406 -1.96 6.98 8.37
C PRO A 406 -1.63 5.63 9.01
N MET A 407 -0.34 5.40 9.29
CA MET A 407 0.13 4.21 9.97
C MET A 407 -0.41 4.20 11.40
N ARG A 408 -1.55 3.55 11.61
CA ARG A 408 -2.06 3.27 12.96
C ARG A 408 -1.34 2.05 13.53
N PHE A 409 -0.04 2.22 13.81
CA PHE A 409 0.91 1.14 14.15
C PHE A 409 0.47 0.18 15.28
N LEU A 410 -0.27 0.65 16.30
CA LEU A 410 -0.85 -0.25 17.32
C LEU A 410 -2.24 -0.77 16.98
N GLU A 411 -3.00 -0.05 16.13
CA GLU A 411 -4.14 -0.72 15.50
C GLU A 411 -3.62 -1.86 14.64
N TRP A 412 -2.46 -1.76 13.98
CA TRP A 412 -1.84 -2.77 13.10
C TRP A 412 -1.43 -4.10 13.76
N ILE A 413 -0.63 -4.11 14.85
CA ILE A 413 -0.37 -5.38 15.59
C ILE A 413 -1.70 -5.98 16.07
N GLY A 414 -2.64 -5.12 16.45
CA GLY A 414 -3.98 -5.52 16.84
C GLY A 414 -4.96 -5.72 15.70
N GLN A 415 -4.67 -5.36 14.44
CA GLN A 415 -5.57 -5.32 13.27
C GLN A 415 -5.14 -6.38 12.29
N ASP A 416 -3.90 -6.83 12.23
CA ASP A 416 -3.65 -8.14 11.64
C ASP A 416 -4.24 -9.18 12.57
N ILE A 417 -4.02 -9.12 13.90
CA ILE A 417 -4.70 -10.06 14.82
C ILE A 417 -6.24 -9.88 14.82
N ARG A 418 -6.77 -8.64 14.73
CA ARG A 418 -8.24 -8.41 14.62
C ARG A 418 -8.80 -8.63 13.23
N LYS A 419 -8.10 -8.37 12.11
CA LYS A 419 -8.56 -8.63 10.74
C LYS A 419 -8.34 -10.07 10.33
N ILE A 420 -7.38 -10.77 10.92
CA ILE A 420 -7.40 -12.23 10.98
C ILE A 420 -8.68 -12.73 11.68
N HIS A 421 -9.29 -11.92 12.55
CA HIS A 421 -10.61 -12.17 13.14
C HIS A 421 -11.79 -11.61 12.32
N GLU A 422 -11.62 -10.50 11.58
CA GLU A 422 -12.67 -9.82 10.79
C GLU A 422 -12.81 -10.38 9.37
N HIS A 423 -11.74 -10.88 8.76
CA HIS A 423 -11.84 -11.91 7.74
C HIS A 423 -12.24 -13.20 8.48
N ASP A 424 -13.35 -13.82 8.09
CA ASP A 424 -14.01 -15.01 8.70
C ASP A 424 -13.12 -16.27 8.95
N ARG A 425 -11.80 -16.18 8.90
CA ARG A 425 -10.86 -17.29 9.08
C ARG A 425 -10.25 -17.28 10.49
N GLN A 426 -10.77 -18.13 11.36
CA GLN A 426 -10.17 -18.43 12.66
C GLN A 426 -8.67 -18.85 12.53
N LEU A 427 -7.80 -18.24 13.35
CA LEU A 427 -6.38 -18.64 13.47
C LEU A 427 -6.25 -20.12 13.77
N LYS A 428 -5.45 -20.81 12.95
CA LYS A 428 -5.09 -22.21 13.15
C LYS A 428 -3.80 -22.30 13.94
N ILE A 429 -3.90 -22.17 15.26
CA ILE A 429 -2.76 -22.41 16.17
C ILE A 429 -2.82 -23.85 16.66
N LYS A 430 -1.71 -24.58 16.54
CA LYS A 430 -1.59 -25.96 17.02
C LYS A 430 -0.60 -26.05 18.17
N GLU A 431 -1.08 -26.50 19.33
CA GLU A 431 -0.23 -26.91 20.43
C GLU A 431 0.34 -28.31 20.16
N LEU A 432 1.66 -28.44 20.31
CA LEU A 432 2.42 -29.66 20.06
C LEU A 432 2.75 -30.39 21.37
N THR A 433 3.41 -31.54 21.25
CA THR A 433 3.82 -32.31 22.44
C THR A 433 4.89 -31.53 23.22
N PRO A 434 4.92 -31.55 24.56
CA PRO A 434 5.97 -30.88 25.31
C PRO A 434 7.37 -31.33 24.91
N ALA A 435 8.32 -30.40 24.88
CA ALA A 435 9.72 -30.67 24.52
C ALA A 435 10.41 -31.68 25.43
N THR A 436 9.93 -31.86 26.67
CA THR A 436 10.39 -32.92 27.61
C THR A 436 10.13 -34.35 27.13
N LYS A 437 9.29 -34.53 26.12
CA LYS A 437 8.87 -35.85 25.62
C LYS A 437 9.25 -36.08 24.17
N GLN A 438 9.66 -35.04 23.46
CA GLN A 438 9.75 -35.05 22.01
C GLN A 438 10.78 -34.03 21.55
N LYS A 439 11.66 -34.46 20.63
CA LYS A 439 12.62 -33.57 19.97
C LYS A 439 11.98 -32.85 18.80
N TYR A 440 12.44 -31.63 18.53
CA TYR A 440 12.00 -30.82 17.40
C TYR A 440 13.16 -30.36 16.53
N MET A 441 12.92 -30.26 15.23
CA MET A 441 13.82 -29.65 14.26
C MET A 441 13.02 -28.66 13.43
N ILE A 442 13.37 -27.37 13.51
CA ILE A 442 12.62 -26.28 12.87
C ILE A 442 13.48 -25.70 11.75
N PHE A 443 13.01 -25.83 10.51
CA PHE A 443 13.60 -25.24 9.31
C PHE A 443 12.72 -24.10 8.84
N SER A 444 13.27 -23.06 8.20
CA SER A 444 12.47 -22.01 7.56
C SER A 444 13.06 -21.58 6.22
N ASP A 445 12.31 -20.77 5.46
CA ASP A 445 12.72 -20.15 4.20
C ASP A 445 13.40 -21.13 3.24
N LEU A 446 12.77 -22.29 3.03
CA LEU A 446 13.31 -23.33 2.16
C LEU A 446 13.18 -22.96 0.69
N HIS A 447 12.12 -22.23 0.30
CA HIS A 447 11.88 -21.70 -1.05
C HIS A 447 12.23 -22.67 -2.19
N ARG A 448 11.58 -23.84 -2.21
CA ARG A 448 11.83 -24.89 -3.20
C ARG A 448 11.57 -24.38 -4.62
N ASP A 449 12.64 -24.28 -5.39
CA ASP A 449 12.60 -23.84 -6.79
C ASP A 449 11.94 -24.90 -7.71
N ALA A 450 11.29 -24.43 -8.75
CA ALA A 450 10.75 -25.24 -9.83
C ALA A 450 11.81 -25.44 -10.93
N SER A 451 11.69 -26.49 -11.73
CA SER A 451 12.56 -26.65 -12.90
C SER A 451 12.41 -25.47 -13.88
N SER A 452 11.21 -24.89 -13.95
CA SER A 452 10.88 -23.68 -14.69
C SER A 452 11.47 -22.40 -14.11
N ASP A 453 12.05 -22.39 -12.91
CA ASP A 453 12.65 -21.16 -12.36
C ASP A 453 14.08 -20.92 -12.89
N ARG A 454 14.64 -21.86 -13.65
CA ARG A 454 15.99 -21.82 -14.24
C ARG A 454 16.12 -20.97 -15.52
N VAL A 455 15.22 -20.02 -15.74
CA VAL A 455 14.99 -19.44 -17.07
C VAL A 455 16.02 -18.37 -17.47
N HIS A 456 16.76 -17.79 -16.53
CA HIS A 456 17.71 -16.71 -16.82
C HIS A 456 19.10 -16.93 -16.19
N PRO A 457 20.00 -17.72 -16.81
CA PRO A 457 21.33 -18.03 -16.26
C PRO A 457 22.27 -16.82 -16.11
N TYR A 458 21.87 -15.64 -16.60
CA TYR A 458 22.72 -14.45 -16.64
C TYR A 458 22.28 -13.31 -15.72
N LEU A 459 21.07 -13.37 -15.13
CA LEU A 459 20.54 -12.25 -14.34
C LEU A 459 20.07 -12.67 -12.95
N PHE A 460 19.53 -13.88 -12.79
CA PHE A 460 19.03 -14.35 -11.50
C PHE A 460 18.88 -15.88 -11.52
N ASP A 461 19.78 -16.59 -10.82
CA ASP A 461 19.71 -18.04 -10.62
C ASP A 461 19.21 -18.31 -9.20
N VAL A 462 18.00 -18.85 -9.08
CA VAL A 462 17.35 -19.12 -7.79
C VAL A 462 17.31 -20.60 -7.45
N THR A 463 18.27 -21.36 -7.99
CA THR A 463 18.40 -22.80 -7.72
C THR A 463 18.99 -23.13 -6.35
N HIS A 464 18.96 -22.22 -5.37
CA HIS A 464 19.57 -22.42 -4.06
C HIS A 464 19.03 -23.67 -3.35
N PHE A 465 17.71 -23.86 -3.33
CA PHE A 465 17.14 -25.08 -2.76
C PHE A 465 17.58 -26.32 -3.55
N SER A 466 17.50 -26.30 -4.89
CA SER A 466 18.04 -27.36 -5.74
C SER A 466 19.50 -27.71 -5.42
N ALA A 467 20.36 -26.71 -5.17
CA ALA A 467 21.75 -26.89 -4.80
C ALA A 467 21.94 -27.47 -3.39
N ASN A 468 20.99 -27.19 -2.48
CA ASN A 468 20.97 -27.66 -1.10
C ASN A 468 20.12 -28.94 -0.88
N LYS A 469 19.38 -29.38 -1.89
CA LYS A 469 18.36 -30.44 -1.80
C LYS A 469 18.87 -31.71 -1.13
N GLU A 470 20.04 -32.22 -1.54
CA GLU A 470 20.58 -33.46 -0.99
C GLU A 470 20.99 -33.34 0.48
N MET A 471 21.49 -32.17 0.88
CA MET A 471 21.79 -31.88 2.28
C MET A 471 20.50 -31.77 3.10
N TYR A 472 19.44 -31.17 2.54
CA TYR A 472 18.14 -31.09 3.20
C TYR A 472 17.55 -32.49 3.40
N LYS A 473 17.64 -33.34 2.39
CA LYS A 473 17.25 -34.76 2.50
C LYS A 473 18.04 -35.50 3.58
N ARG A 474 19.35 -35.24 3.71
CA ARG A 474 20.14 -35.80 4.82
C ARG A 474 19.65 -35.30 6.17
N ALA A 475 19.38 -34.01 6.32
CA ALA A 475 18.84 -33.44 7.55
C ALA A 475 17.47 -34.06 7.91
N LEU A 476 16.57 -34.21 6.93
CA LEU A 476 15.28 -34.87 7.12
C LEU A 476 15.41 -36.36 7.47
N THR A 477 16.36 -37.05 6.85
CA THR A 477 16.64 -38.47 7.14
C THR A 477 17.18 -38.62 8.57
N TYR A 478 18.12 -37.76 8.97
CA TYR A 478 18.60 -37.70 10.35
C TYR A 478 17.45 -37.47 11.32
N CYS A 479 16.58 -36.50 11.04
CA CYS A 479 15.40 -36.22 11.86
C CYS A 479 14.49 -37.44 12.00
N LYS A 480 14.19 -38.12 10.88
CA LYS A 480 13.39 -39.34 10.84
C LYS A 480 14.00 -40.44 11.71
N ASP A 481 15.27 -40.76 11.48
CA ASP A 481 15.99 -41.86 12.13
C ASP A 481 16.17 -41.65 13.64
N HIS A 482 16.31 -40.39 14.07
CA HIS A 482 16.56 -40.03 15.47
C HIS A 482 15.32 -39.57 16.23
N GLY A 483 14.13 -39.73 15.68
CA GLY A 483 12.90 -39.47 16.44
C GLY A 483 12.47 -38.00 16.54
N TYR A 484 13.00 -37.08 15.74
CA TYR A 484 12.57 -35.66 15.72
C TYR A 484 11.19 -35.44 15.08
N VAL A 485 10.43 -34.49 15.62
CA VAL A 485 9.33 -33.83 14.92
C VAL A 485 9.91 -32.71 14.07
N VAL A 486 9.62 -32.70 12.79
CA VAL A 486 10.06 -31.66 11.86
C VAL A 486 9.00 -30.59 11.75
N ILE A 487 9.42 -29.33 11.83
CA ILE A 487 8.60 -28.16 11.56
C ILE A 487 9.21 -27.41 10.38
N GLU A 488 8.43 -27.22 9.32
CA GLU A 488 8.75 -26.26 8.27
C GLU A 488 8.02 -24.95 8.56
N ASN A 489 8.78 -23.95 8.99
CA ASN A 489 8.29 -22.68 9.46
C ASN A 489 8.09 -21.67 8.32
N GLY A 490 7.12 -21.92 7.44
CA GLY A 490 6.76 -21.03 6.33
C GLY A 490 7.71 -21.06 5.13
N ASP A 491 7.27 -20.45 4.03
CA ASP A 491 8.02 -20.16 2.81
C ASP A 491 8.76 -21.37 2.23
N CYS A 492 7.95 -22.37 1.95
CA CYS A 492 8.41 -23.70 1.59
C CYS A 492 8.53 -23.91 0.08
N GLU A 493 7.55 -23.49 -0.73
CA GLU A 493 7.54 -23.73 -2.20
C GLU A 493 7.44 -22.46 -3.05
N GLU A 494 6.89 -21.39 -2.48
CA GLU A 494 6.78 -20.12 -3.18
C GLU A 494 8.07 -19.34 -3.05
N LEU A 495 8.60 -18.81 -4.16
CA LEU A 495 9.70 -17.86 -4.13
C LEU A 495 9.17 -16.49 -3.68
N TRP A 496 10.04 -15.66 -3.13
CA TRP A 496 9.70 -14.29 -2.72
C TRP A 496 9.35 -13.38 -3.91
N TYR A 497 9.71 -13.80 -5.13
CA TYR A 497 9.38 -13.13 -6.39
C TYR A 497 8.63 -14.07 -7.33
N ARG A 498 7.83 -13.51 -8.24
CA ARG A 498 7.13 -14.28 -9.28
C ARG A 498 7.87 -14.11 -10.61
N PRO A 499 8.72 -15.05 -11.04
CA PRO A 499 9.46 -14.93 -12.30
C PRO A 499 8.54 -14.68 -13.50
N HIS A 500 7.31 -15.21 -13.46
CA HIS A 500 6.31 -15.05 -14.53
C HIS A 500 4.95 -14.63 -13.94
N VAL A 501 4.52 -13.38 -14.19
CA VAL A 501 3.14 -12.92 -13.86
C VAL A 501 2.15 -13.30 -14.97
N VAL A 502 2.64 -13.80 -16.11
CA VAL A 502 1.85 -14.11 -17.31
C VAL A 502 1.63 -15.61 -17.51
N ASP A 503 2.42 -16.46 -16.86
CA ASP A 503 2.20 -17.90 -16.94
C ASP A 503 1.04 -18.26 -16.03
N SER A 504 0.12 -19.07 -16.54
CA SER A 504 -0.94 -19.67 -15.74
C SER A 504 -0.30 -20.33 -14.53
N VAL A 505 -0.53 -19.72 -13.36
CA VAL A 505 -0.02 -20.10 -12.03
C VAL A 505 -0.26 -21.58 -11.69
N GLU A 506 -1.10 -22.27 -12.48
CA GLU A 506 -1.47 -23.66 -12.34
C GLU A 506 -0.29 -24.66 -12.54
N ASP A 507 0.76 -24.31 -13.27
CA ASP A 507 1.86 -25.26 -13.57
C ASP A 507 3.03 -25.23 -12.56
N ARG A 508 3.37 -24.09 -11.97
CA ARG A 508 4.57 -23.99 -11.12
C ARG A 508 4.50 -24.86 -9.86
N SER A 509 3.38 -24.85 -9.15
CA SER A 509 3.23 -25.70 -7.94
C SER A 509 3.35 -27.19 -8.26
N ALA A 510 2.86 -27.64 -9.41
CA ALA A 510 3.00 -29.02 -9.85
C ALA A 510 4.47 -29.34 -10.21
N ASP A 511 5.18 -28.38 -10.82
CA ASP A 511 6.59 -28.51 -11.13
C ASP A 511 7.47 -28.61 -9.88
N VAL A 512 7.24 -27.78 -8.85
CA VAL A 512 7.97 -27.87 -7.55
C VAL A 512 7.75 -29.25 -6.91
N LEU A 513 6.50 -29.72 -6.84
CA LEU A 513 6.16 -31.03 -6.26
C LEU A 513 6.82 -32.18 -7.04
N THR A 514 6.94 -32.05 -8.36
CA THR A 514 7.56 -33.05 -9.22
C THR A 514 9.09 -33.02 -9.08
N THR A 515 9.69 -31.84 -9.11
CA THR A 515 11.14 -31.60 -9.04
C THR A 515 11.73 -32.11 -7.72
N HIS A 516 10.98 -31.97 -6.62
CA HIS A 516 11.43 -32.33 -5.26
C HIS A 516 10.65 -33.51 -4.65
N GLY A 517 10.07 -34.39 -5.48
CA GLY A 517 9.22 -35.50 -5.03
C GLY A 517 9.86 -36.46 -4.02
N ASP A 518 11.19 -36.58 -4.02
CA ASP A 518 11.97 -37.35 -3.06
C ASP A 518 12.08 -36.69 -1.68
N VAL A 519 12.19 -35.35 -1.60
CA VAL A 519 12.07 -34.60 -0.34
C VAL A 519 10.68 -34.82 0.26
N TYR A 520 9.65 -34.65 -0.57
CA TYR A 520 8.25 -34.85 -0.18
C TYR A 520 7.94 -36.28 0.26
N ALA A 521 8.64 -37.28 -0.28
CA ALA A 521 8.49 -38.66 0.18
C ALA A 521 8.92 -38.84 1.64
N ILE A 522 10.00 -38.16 2.08
CA ILE A 522 10.47 -38.20 3.47
C ILE A 522 9.51 -37.42 4.38
N LEU A 523 9.10 -36.22 3.97
CA LEU A 523 8.15 -35.39 4.72
C LEU A 523 6.80 -36.10 4.89
N ARG A 524 6.33 -36.81 3.85
CA ARG A 524 5.11 -37.61 3.90
C ARG A 524 5.21 -38.76 4.90
N ASP A 525 6.35 -39.42 4.96
CA ASP A 525 6.59 -40.46 5.94
C ASP A 525 6.56 -39.87 7.37
N LEU A 526 7.27 -38.77 7.61
CA LEU A 526 7.21 -38.04 8.88
C LEU A 526 5.76 -37.62 9.24
N HIS A 527 5.00 -37.08 8.28
CA HIS A 527 3.60 -36.70 8.48
C HIS A 527 2.70 -37.89 8.85
N SER A 528 2.85 -39.02 8.15
CA SER A 528 2.07 -40.23 8.43
C SER A 528 2.31 -40.80 9.84
N ASN A 529 3.43 -40.42 10.45
CA ASN A 529 3.80 -40.75 11.82
C ASN A 529 3.55 -39.58 12.81
N ASN A 530 2.77 -38.56 12.41
CA ASN A 530 2.48 -37.35 13.20
C ASN A 530 3.74 -36.60 13.68
N ARG A 531 4.78 -36.58 12.83
CA ARG A 531 6.10 -35.98 13.09
C ARG A 531 6.51 -34.93 12.06
N TYR A 532 5.56 -34.39 11.30
CA TYR A 532 5.79 -33.25 10.41
C TYR A 532 4.65 -32.25 10.56
N PHE A 533 5.01 -30.99 10.81
CA PHE A 533 4.09 -29.85 10.87
C PHE A 533 4.64 -28.73 9.99
N ARG A 534 3.73 -27.88 9.50
CA ARG A 534 4.09 -26.74 8.68
C ARG A 534 3.33 -25.50 9.13
N THR A 535 4.04 -24.39 9.23
CA THR A 535 3.42 -23.07 9.37
C THR A 535 3.31 -22.39 8.01
N ARG A 536 2.47 -21.36 7.97
CA ARG A 536 2.31 -20.45 6.86
C ARG A 536 3.47 -19.46 6.81
N GLY A 537 4.06 -19.26 5.64
CA GLY A 537 4.90 -18.09 5.38
C GLY A 537 4.18 -16.96 4.65
N ASN A 538 4.82 -15.80 4.53
CA ASN A 538 4.25 -14.64 3.82
C ASN A 538 4.30 -14.82 2.30
N HIS A 539 5.21 -15.65 1.80
CA HIS A 539 5.30 -15.98 0.39
C HIS A 539 4.38 -17.14 0.00
N ASP A 540 3.82 -17.91 0.95
CA ASP A 540 2.90 -19.05 0.72
C ASP A 540 1.46 -18.66 0.25
N ASN A 541 1.32 -17.67 -0.63
CA ASN A 541 0.00 -17.14 -1.02
C ASN A 541 -0.88 -18.16 -1.75
N TRP A 542 -0.29 -19.01 -2.57
CA TRP A 542 -0.98 -20.07 -3.31
C TRP A 542 -1.55 -21.12 -2.39
N TRP A 543 -0.85 -21.46 -1.33
CA TRP A 543 -1.26 -22.53 -0.43
C TRP A 543 -2.28 -22.06 0.60
N ASN A 544 -2.29 -20.75 0.89
CA ASN A 544 -3.17 -20.16 1.90
C ASN A 544 -4.50 -19.64 1.38
N PHE A 545 -4.52 -19.07 0.16
CA PHE A 545 -5.68 -18.35 -0.36
C PHE A 545 -6.35 -19.00 -1.56
N ASP A 546 -5.76 -20.04 -2.14
CA ASP A 546 -6.39 -20.80 -3.22
C ASP A 546 -6.92 -22.16 -2.68
N PRO A 547 -8.23 -22.26 -2.38
CA PRO A 547 -8.84 -23.51 -1.94
C PRO A 547 -8.62 -24.68 -2.90
N ALA A 548 -8.30 -24.42 -4.17
CA ALA A 548 -8.02 -25.47 -5.16
C ALA A 548 -6.61 -26.06 -5.03
N ARG A 549 -5.68 -25.39 -4.32
CA ARG A 549 -4.26 -25.80 -4.23
C ARG A 549 -3.92 -26.59 -2.99
N LEU A 550 -4.51 -26.31 -1.83
CA LEU A 550 -4.35 -27.14 -0.63
C LEU A 550 -4.66 -28.64 -0.90
N PRO A 551 -5.69 -29.00 -1.69
CA PRO A 551 -5.91 -30.37 -2.13
C PRO A 551 -4.73 -31.04 -2.85
N ARG A 552 -3.81 -30.28 -3.47
CA ARG A 552 -2.60 -30.84 -4.08
C ARG A 552 -1.62 -31.37 -3.01
N LEU A 553 -1.38 -30.58 -1.95
CA LEU A 553 -0.58 -31.02 -0.80
C LEU A 553 -1.28 -32.13 -0.02
N GLN A 554 -2.61 -32.06 0.13
CA GLN A 554 -3.37 -33.14 0.77
C GLN A 554 -3.37 -34.45 -0.03
N ARG A 555 -3.27 -34.40 -1.37
CA ARG A 555 -3.05 -35.63 -2.16
C ARG A 555 -1.68 -36.24 -1.89
N LEU A 556 -0.67 -35.41 -1.62
CA LEU A 556 0.67 -35.87 -1.29
C LEU A 556 0.74 -36.42 0.14
N TYR A 557 0.29 -35.65 1.13
CA TYR A 557 0.45 -35.94 2.56
C TYR A 557 -0.71 -36.73 3.18
N GLY A 558 -1.86 -36.78 2.53
CA GLY A 558 -3.13 -37.29 3.06
C GLY A 558 -4.13 -36.18 3.36
N SER A 559 -5.42 -36.53 3.40
CA SER A 559 -6.53 -35.56 3.60
C SER A 559 -6.49 -34.83 4.94
N GLY A 560 -5.73 -35.33 5.92
CA GLY A 560 -5.54 -34.70 7.23
C GLY A 560 -4.41 -33.67 7.29
N PHE A 561 -3.70 -33.41 6.18
CA PHE A 561 -2.64 -32.41 6.17
C PHE A 561 -3.20 -30.99 6.28
N GLU A 562 -2.61 -30.20 7.17
CA GLU A 562 -2.97 -28.82 7.45
C GLU A 562 -1.73 -27.93 7.46
N ILE A 563 -1.92 -26.67 7.06
CA ILE A 563 -0.95 -25.59 7.25
C ILE A 563 -1.48 -24.72 8.39
N TYR A 564 -0.66 -24.53 9.41
CA TYR A 564 -0.99 -23.78 10.62
C TYR A 564 -0.54 -22.32 10.49
N ASP A 565 -1.27 -21.41 11.13
CA ASP A 565 -0.85 -20.00 11.18
C ASP A 565 0.26 -19.80 12.23
N GLY A 566 0.39 -20.73 13.19
CA GLY A 566 1.49 -20.81 14.16
C GLY A 566 1.44 -22.11 14.97
N LEU A 567 2.55 -22.46 15.63
CA LEU A 567 2.67 -23.65 16.48
C LEU A 567 3.14 -23.26 17.87
N VAL A 568 2.70 -23.99 18.90
CA VAL A 568 3.20 -23.81 20.28
C VAL A 568 3.88 -25.09 20.71
N ILE A 569 5.15 -25.01 21.11
CA ILE A 569 5.91 -26.10 21.72
C ILE A 569 5.96 -25.86 23.23
N PRO A 570 5.25 -26.63 24.06
CA PRO A 570 5.31 -26.47 25.50
C PRO A 570 6.66 -26.86 26.09
N GLU A 571 7.00 -26.29 27.24
CA GLU A 571 8.11 -26.72 28.10
C GLU A 571 9.53 -26.63 27.45
N VAL A 572 9.74 -25.70 26.53
CA VAL A 572 11.08 -25.37 26.00
C VAL A 572 11.85 -24.62 27.07
N LYS A 573 13.10 -24.98 27.35
CA LYS A 573 13.95 -24.25 28.28
C LYS A 573 14.01 -22.79 27.84
N ASP A 574 13.68 -21.87 28.74
CA ASP A 574 13.94 -20.48 28.45
C ASP A 574 15.43 -20.22 28.59
N MET A 575 15.97 -19.44 27.67
CA MET A 575 17.35 -19.01 27.81
C MET A 575 17.44 -17.75 28.69
N GLU A 576 16.34 -17.24 29.23
CA GLU A 576 16.34 -16.03 30.08
C GLU A 576 17.39 -16.16 31.19
N GLN A 577 18.20 -15.11 31.34
CA GLN A 577 19.05 -15.03 32.53
C GLN A 577 18.09 -14.76 33.69
N ASP A 578 18.01 -15.70 34.63
CA ASP A 578 17.32 -15.50 35.90
C ASP A 578 18.12 -14.52 36.77
N LEU A 579 18.21 -13.27 36.30
CA LEU A 579 18.77 -12.12 36.99
C LEU A 579 17.97 -11.82 38.26
N LEU A 580 16.68 -12.16 38.26
CA LEU A 580 15.83 -12.07 39.43
C LEU A 580 16.28 -13.08 40.49
N GLY A 581 16.56 -14.33 40.13
CA GLY A 581 17.12 -15.33 41.05
C GLY A 581 18.46 -14.94 41.70
N ILE A 582 19.26 -14.05 41.06
CA ILE A 582 20.44 -13.42 41.69
C ILE A 582 20.02 -12.50 42.85
N LEU A 583 18.92 -11.79 42.69
CA LEU A 583 18.36 -10.87 43.70
C LEU A 583 17.54 -11.61 44.77
N GLU A 584 16.97 -12.78 44.45
CA GLU A 584 16.20 -13.65 45.37
C GLU A 584 17.11 -14.47 46.32
N ALA A 585 18.40 -14.63 46.00
CA ALA A 585 19.36 -15.35 46.85
C ALA A 585 19.63 -14.57 48.16
N ALA A 586 19.02 -15.03 49.26
CA ALA A 586 18.93 -14.31 50.53
C ALA A 586 20.24 -14.18 51.33
N ASN A 587 21.29 -14.93 50.98
CA ASN A 587 22.59 -14.83 51.63
C ASN A 587 23.69 -14.61 50.58
N THR A 588 24.67 -13.80 50.90
CA THR A 588 25.77 -13.45 50.01
C THR A 588 26.65 -14.62 49.59
N ASP A 589 26.76 -15.68 50.38
CA ASP A 589 27.42 -16.92 49.94
C ASP A 589 26.58 -17.66 48.88
N ASP A 590 25.25 -17.61 48.99
CA ASP A 590 24.35 -18.14 47.97
C ASP A 590 24.38 -17.25 46.73
N VAL A 591 24.45 -15.92 46.86
CA VAL A 591 24.66 -15.00 45.72
C VAL A 591 25.99 -15.31 45.04
N LEU A 592 27.08 -15.51 45.79
CA LEU A 592 28.39 -15.79 45.20
C LEU A 592 28.42 -17.16 44.51
N GLN A 593 27.87 -18.18 45.16
CA GLN A 593 27.74 -19.53 44.60
C GLN A 593 26.76 -19.52 43.42
N TYR A 594 25.72 -18.68 43.44
CA TYR A 594 24.81 -18.44 42.33
C TYR A 594 25.49 -17.66 41.20
N LEU A 595 26.35 -16.69 41.48
CA LEU A 595 27.15 -15.97 40.48
C LEU A 595 28.21 -16.90 39.86
N ILE A 596 28.77 -17.85 40.62
CA ILE A 596 29.74 -18.85 40.13
C ILE A 596 29.05 -19.99 39.37
N ASP A 597 27.98 -20.57 39.91
CA ASP A 597 27.30 -21.74 39.34
C ASP A 597 26.17 -21.36 38.37
N ARG A 598 25.67 -20.12 38.42
CA ARG A 598 24.43 -19.70 37.73
C ARG A 598 24.43 -18.30 37.13
N LEU A 599 25.52 -17.51 37.10
CA LEU A 599 25.63 -16.48 36.06
C LEU A 599 25.74 -17.24 34.74
N PRO A 600 24.65 -17.35 33.97
CA PRO A 600 24.71 -18.06 32.72
C PRO A 600 25.33 -17.01 31.80
N LEU A 601 26.66 -17.00 31.73
CA LEU A 601 27.39 -16.36 30.64
C LEU A 601 27.06 -17.03 29.28
N GLY A 602 26.00 -17.85 29.21
CA GLY A 602 25.73 -18.78 28.13
C GLY A 602 26.91 -19.72 27.97
N LEU A 603 27.30 -20.46 29.01
CA LEU A 603 28.42 -21.41 28.93
C LEU A 603 27.99 -22.88 28.87
N SER A 604 26.76 -23.18 29.29
CA SER A 604 26.24 -24.54 29.30
C SER A 604 24.71 -24.56 29.21
N PRO A 605 24.12 -25.44 28.37
CA PRO A 605 22.70 -25.78 28.35
C PRO A 605 22.12 -26.20 29.70
N ASP A 606 22.96 -26.70 30.61
CA ASP A 606 22.54 -27.19 31.93
C ASP A 606 22.16 -26.05 32.88
N HIS A 607 22.51 -24.81 32.54
CA HIS A 607 22.21 -23.64 33.37
C HIS A 607 20.75 -23.16 33.20
N TYR A 608 20.12 -23.49 32.07
CA TYR A 608 18.74 -23.14 31.77
C TYR A 608 17.79 -24.19 32.34
N ARG A 609 17.03 -23.82 33.38
CA ARG A 609 16.15 -24.75 34.12
C ARG A 609 14.68 -24.40 34.01
N SER A 610 14.37 -23.11 33.91
CA SER A 610 13.03 -22.61 33.65
C SER A 610 12.61 -23.00 32.24
N ARG A 611 11.32 -23.27 32.09
CA ARG A 611 10.73 -23.74 30.84
C ARG A 611 9.51 -22.91 30.53
N LYS A 612 9.41 -22.46 29.29
CA LYS A 612 8.36 -21.60 28.76
C LYS A 612 7.88 -22.15 27.41
N PRO A 613 6.59 -22.04 27.08
CA PRO A 613 6.11 -22.26 25.72
C PRO A 613 6.95 -21.50 24.68
N LEU A 614 7.31 -22.16 23.58
CA LEU A 614 7.89 -21.53 22.40
C LEU A 614 6.82 -21.41 21.32
N PHE A 615 6.50 -20.19 20.92
CA PHE A 615 5.60 -19.89 19.82
C PHE A 615 6.38 -19.78 18.52
N VAL A 616 6.14 -20.70 17.60
CA VAL A 616 6.79 -20.79 16.30
C VAL A 616 5.86 -20.16 15.25
N LEU A 617 6.32 -19.09 14.62
CA LEU A 617 5.66 -18.43 13.50
C LEU A 617 6.68 -18.02 12.45
N HIS A 618 6.26 -17.76 11.22
CA HIS A 618 7.17 -17.31 10.18
C HIS A 618 7.40 -15.79 10.28
N GLY A 619 8.65 -15.34 10.13
CA GLY A 619 9.10 -14.01 10.56
C GLY A 619 8.42 -12.85 9.84
N HIS A 620 8.18 -13.03 8.55
CA HIS A 620 7.51 -12.02 7.73
C HIS A 620 5.99 -11.92 7.98
N GLN A 621 5.37 -12.82 8.76
CA GLN A 621 3.94 -12.71 9.10
C GLN A 621 3.63 -11.49 9.96
N VAL A 622 4.64 -10.88 10.59
CA VAL A 622 4.50 -9.66 11.39
C VAL A 622 5.07 -8.41 10.69
N ASP A 623 5.42 -8.49 9.41
CA ASP A 623 5.91 -7.33 8.66
C ASP A 623 4.77 -6.46 8.13
N PHE A 624 4.94 -5.14 8.22
CA PHE A 624 3.88 -4.20 7.87
C PHE A 624 3.50 -4.22 6.38
N TRP A 625 4.41 -4.66 5.51
CA TRP A 625 4.12 -4.79 4.07
C TRP A 625 3.50 -6.14 3.69
N ASN A 626 3.34 -7.08 4.63
CA ASN A 626 2.76 -8.40 4.37
C ASN A 626 1.30 -8.53 4.83
N CYS A 627 0.69 -7.49 5.39
CA CYS A 627 -0.76 -7.43 5.60
C CYS A 627 -1.52 -7.33 4.27
N ASP A 628 -2.76 -7.80 4.20
CA ASP A 628 -3.54 -7.85 2.95
C ASP A 628 -3.66 -6.46 2.28
N GLU A 629 -3.66 -5.36 3.06
CA GLU A 629 -3.71 -3.99 2.51
C GLU A 629 -2.40 -3.54 1.85
N HIS A 630 -1.26 -4.01 2.34
CA HIS A 630 0.07 -3.60 1.88
C HIS A 630 0.84 -4.71 1.18
N GLN A 631 0.29 -5.91 1.09
CA GLN A 631 0.87 -7.03 0.34
C GLN A 631 1.18 -6.61 -1.09
N PHE A 632 0.31 -5.76 -1.66
CA PHE A 632 0.56 -5.13 -2.95
C PHE A 632 1.85 -4.29 -2.95
N LEU A 633 2.03 -3.41 -1.96
CA LEU A 633 3.22 -2.59 -1.82
C LEU A 633 4.46 -3.45 -1.61
N GLY A 634 4.39 -4.47 -0.76
CA GLY A 634 5.46 -5.46 -0.57
C GLY A 634 5.83 -6.13 -1.89
N LEU A 635 4.84 -6.65 -2.63
CA LEU A 635 5.05 -7.25 -3.95
C LEU A 635 5.65 -6.26 -4.96
N VAL A 636 5.22 -5.00 -4.96
CA VAL A 636 5.78 -3.97 -5.86
C VAL A 636 7.23 -3.66 -5.47
N ILE A 637 7.52 -3.46 -4.18
CA ILE A 637 8.88 -3.20 -3.69
C ILE A 637 9.78 -4.39 -4.01
N THR A 638 9.36 -5.63 -3.73
CA THR A 638 10.18 -6.82 -4.00
C THR A 638 10.39 -7.02 -5.50
N ASN A 639 9.35 -6.94 -6.34
CA ASN A 639 9.51 -7.19 -7.78
C ASN A 639 10.21 -6.04 -8.53
N ALA A 640 10.13 -4.81 -8.05
CA ALA A 640 10.63 -3.64 -8.77
C ALA A 640 11.88 -2.99 -8.15
N VAL A 641 12.12 -3.17 -6.84
CA VAL A 641 13.39 -2.82 -6.18
C VAL A 641 14.23 -4.06 -5.96
N GLY A 642 13.69 -5.06 -5.23
CA GLY A 642 14.46 -6.24 -4.80
C GLY A 642 15.08 -6.98 -5.99
N VAL A 643 14.25 -7.46 -6.91
CA VAL A 643 14.72 -8.25 -8.06
C VAL A 643 15.73 -7.49 -8.94
N PRO A 644 15.53 -6.20 -9.33
CA PRO A 644 16.53 -5.47 -10.08
C PRO A 644 17.78 -5.10 -9.27
N ALA A 645 17.66 -4.78 -7.98
CA ALA A 645 18.80 -4.50 -7.11
C ALA A 645 19.67 -5.75 -6.98
N ASP A 646 19.07 -6.91 -6.71
CA ASP A 646 19.77 -8.19 -6.64
C ASP A 646 20.43 -8.53 -7.99
N GLY A 647 19.75 -8.29 -9.12
CA GLY A 647 20.32 -8.50 -10.46
C GLY A 647 21.50 -7.58 -10.79
N ILE A 648 21.49 -6.34 -10.30
CA ILE A 648 22.63 -5.41 -10.43
C ILE A 648 23.78 -5.83 -9.52
N ASP A 649 23.47 -6.27 -8.30
CA ASP A 649 24.44 -6.70 -7.30
C ASP A 649 25.10 -8.04 -7.67
N ALA A 650 24.43 -8.90 -8.44
CA ALA A 650 24.99 -10.13 -9.02
C ALA A 650 26.04 -9.85 -10.12
N LEU A 651 25.95 -8.71 -10.81
CA LEU A 651 26.79 -8.37 -11.97
C LEU A 651 28.29 -8.24 -11.60
N PRO A 652 28.70 -7.59 -10.49
CA PRO A 652 30.08 -7.61 -9.99
C PRO A 652 30.66 -9.01 -9.73
N TYR A 653 29.87 -9.95 -9.19
CA TYR A 653 30.33 -11.32 -8.90
C TYR A 653 30.56 -12.10 -10.20
N TYR A 654 29.63 -11.98 -11.15
CA TYR A 654 29.72 -12.63 -12.45
C TYR A 654 30.87 -12.07 -13.32
N LEU A 655 31.08 -10.75 -13.31
CA LEU A 655 32.11 -10.10 -14.13
C LEU A 655 33.54 -10.30 -13.61
N LYS A 656 33.75 -10.73 -12.36
CA LYS A 656 35.09 -10.78 -11.78
C LYS A 656 35.73 -12.15 -11.63
N GLY A 657 35.02 -13.25 -11.41
CA GLY A 657 35.65 -14.58 -11.23
C GLY A 657 36.83 -14.58 -10.23
N ILE A 658 36.90 -13.61 -9.33
CA ILE A 658 37.99 -13.32 -8.41
C ILE A 658 37.33 -13.16 -7.05
N ASP A 659 37.26 -14.29 -6.37
CA ASP A 659 37.07 -14.40 -4.93
C ASP A 659 38.30 -13.79 -4.24
N ILE A 660 38.20 -12.53 -3.82
CA ILE A 660 39.17 -11.93 -2.90
C ILE A 660 38.51 -11.87 -1.52
N ALA A 661 38.62 -13.00 -0.84
CA ALA A 661 38.83 -13.11 0.61
C ALA A 661 37.64 -12.87 1.54
N GLY A 662 36.42 -13.23 1.14
CA GLY A 662 35.31 -13.47 2.08
C GLY A 662 35.07 -12.38 3.15
N ASN A 663 35.42 -11.13 2.84
CA ASN A 663 35.41 -10.04 3.80
C ASN A 663 34.32 -9.03 3.43
N PRO A 664 33.21 -8.94 4.19
CA PRO A 664 32.14 -7.99 3.93
C PRO A 664 32.58 -6.51 4.09
N TRP A 665 33.80 -6.26 4.58
CA TRP A 665 34.33 -4.91 4.78
C TRP A 665 35.05 -4.32 3.56
N LEU A 666 35.28 -5.09 2.49
CA LEU A 666 35.76 -4.51 1.24
C LEU A 666 34.58 -3.87 0.50
N LYS A 667 34.13 -2.71 1.01
CA LYS A 667 33.27 -1.81 0.25
C LYS A 667 33.93 -1.60 -1.10
N PHE A 668 33.29 -2.02 -2.18
CA PHE A 668 33.78 -1.74 -3.52
C PHE A 668 34.02 -0.23 -3.71
N ALA A 669 33.25 0.61 -3.02
CA ALA A 669 33.49 2.04 -2.86
C ALA A 669 34.81 2.38 -2.16
N ASP A 670 35.21 1.68 -1.10
CA ASP A 670 36.50 1.88 -0.43
C ASP A 670 37.66 1.46 -1.34
N TYR A 671 37.51 0.38 -2.11
CA TYR A 671 38.53 -0.05 -3.07
C TYR A 671 38.72 0.97 -4.20
N ILE A 672 37.62 1.48 -4.76
CA ILE A 672 37.63 2.54 -5.78
C ILE A 672 38.17 3.86 -5.22
N THR A 673 37.78 4.23 -3.99
CA THR A 673 38.24 5.47 -3.35
C THR A 673 39.66 5.38 -2.82
N LYS A 674 40.23 4.18 -2.58
CA LYS A 674 41.63 4.01 -2.10
C LYS A 674 42.64 3.77 -3.21
N ARG A 675 42.23 3.39 -4.44
CA ARG A 675 43.14 3.25 -5.60
C ARG A 675 43.29 4.57 -6.38
N ARG A 676 44.47 5.19 -6.26
CA ARG A 676 44.84 6.45 -6.95
C ARG A 676 44.72 6.40 -8.47
N ASP A 677 44.95 5.23 -9.07
CA ASP A 677 44.83 4.95 -10.51
C ASP A 677 43.37 5.03 -11.00
N TRP A 678 42.40 4.71 -10.14
CA TRP A 678 40.98 4.78 -10.45
C TRP A 678 40.35 6.14 -10.14
N GLN A 679 40.85 6.85 -9.13
CA GLN A 679 40.41 8.22 -8.81
C GLN A 679 40.53 9.21 -10.00
N ALA A 680 41.40 8.94 -10.96
CA ALA A 680 41.55 9.75 -12.18
C ALA A 680 40.56 9.38 -13.31
N LEU A 681 40.03 8.16 -13.29
CA LEU A 681 39.12 7.62 -14.31
C LEU A 681 37.65 7.74 -13.90
N VAL A 682 37.38 7.75 -12.59
CA VAL A 682 36.03 7.76 -12.01
C VAL A 682 35.27 9.07 -12.26
N PRO A 683 35.87 10.28 -12.17
CA PRO A 683 35.11 11.51 -12.42
C PRO A 683 34.56 11.59 -13.84
N SER A 684 35.36 11.23 -14.85
CA SER A 684 34.93 11.26 -16.26
C SER A 684 34.00 10.11 -16.65
N PHE A 685 34.06 8.96 -15.95
CA PHE A 685 33.15 7.83 -16.15
C PHE A 685 31.81 8.03 -15.41
N VAL A 686 31.82 8.66 -14.22
CA VAL A 686 30.64 8.91 -13.37
C VAL A 686 29.86 10.15 -13.83
N GLU A 687 30.53 11.22 -14.26
CA GLU A 687 29.86 12.42 -14.79
C GLU A 687 29.18 12.19 -16.15
N GLY A 688 29.65 11.21 -16.93
CA GLY A 688 29.14 10.94 -18.28
C GLY A 688 27.92 10.03 -18.35
N ILE A 689 27.71 9.13 -17.36
CA ILE A 689 26.73 8.04 -17.48
C ILE A 689 25.69 8.02 -16.35
N LEU A 690 25.95 8.54 -15.13
CA LEU A 690 25.01 8.36 -14.00
C LEU A 690 24.94 9.55 -13.02
N PRO A 691 23.91 10.42 -13.14
CA PRO A 691 23.39 11.22 -12.01
C PRO A 691 22.73 10.33 -10.93
N GLY A 692 22.60 9.03 -11.18
CA GLY A 692 22.08 8.03 -10.27
C GLY A 692 22.99 7.70 -9.08
N TYR A 693 24.19 8.27 -8.95
CA TYR A 693 25.11 7.91 -7.87
C TYR A 693 24.52 8.15 -6.46
N ALA A 694 23.67 9.18 -6.26
CA ALA A 694 22.99 9.38 -4.98
C ALA A 694 21.84 8.40 -4.75
N LEU A 695 21.14 7.98 -5.81
CA LEU A 695 20.06 7.00 -5.73
C LEU A 695 20.60 5.57 -5.65
N ALA A 696 21.74 5.30 -6.26
CA ALA A 696 22.51 4.06 -6.17
C ALA A 696 23.21 3.99 -4.82
N GLU A 697 23.80 5.08 -4.30
CA GLU A 697 24.35 5.09 -2.94
C GLU A 697 23.25 4.95 -1.87
N VAL A 698 22.04 5.49 -2.12
CA VAL A 698 20.85 5.21 -1.31
C VAL A 698 20.44 3.75 -1.51
N ALA A 699 20.07 3.29 -2.70
CA ALA A 699 19.65 1.91 -2.97
C ALA A 699 20.67 0.84 -2.52
N TRP A 700 21.97 1.16 -2.54
CA TRP A 700 23.06 0.26 -2.13
C TRP A 700 23.35 0.34 -0.62
N ARG A 701 23.05 1.47 0.05
CA ARG A 701 23.01 1.55 1.53
C ARG A 701 21.68 1.07 2.12
N PHE A 702 20.64 1.00 1.30
CA PHE A 702 19.28 0.57 1.61
C PHE A 702 18.94 -0.75 0.90
N SER A 703 19.93 -1.54 0.47
CA SER A 703 19.69 -2.94 0.14
C SER A 703 19.83 -3.72 1.45
N PRO A 704 18.73 -4.05 2.15
CA PRO A 704 18.75 -5.06 3.21
C PRO A 704 18.93 -6.47 2.64
N TRP A 705 19.09 -6.60 1.32
CA TRP A 705 19.25 -7.84 0.59
C TRP A 705 20.75 -8.06 0.40
N ASP A 706 21.37 -8.61 1.44
CA ASP A 706 22.77 -9.01 1.41
C ASP A 706 22.97 -10.01 0.27
N ASN A 707 23.99 -9.75 -0.57
CA ASN A 707 24.41 -10.67 -1.61
C ASN A 707 24.69 -12.06 -1.04
N TRP A 708 24.27 -13.06 -1.80
CA TRP A 708 24.28 -14.44 -1.36
C TRP A 708 25.68 -15.04 -1.49
N PRO A 709 26.30 -15.40 -0.37
CA PRO A 709 27.66 -15.91 -0.40
C PRO A 709 27.70 -17.23 -1.20
N PRO A 710 28.63 -17.39 -2.16
CA PRO A 710 28.92 -18.70 -2.72
C PRO A 710 29.37 -19.67 -1.61
N GLU A 711 29.33 -20.98 -1.87
CA GLU A 711 29.52 -22.03 -0.87
C GLU A 711 30.75 -21.83 0.03
N ASP A 712 31.87 -21.42 -0.54
CA ASP A 712 33.12 -21.15 0.18
C ASP A 712 32.98 -19.97 1.15
N VAL A 713 32.29 -18.90 0.76
CA VAL A 713 31.95 -17.78 1.64
C VAL A 713 30.91 -18.19 2.67
N SER A 714 29.87 -18.97 2.32
CA SER A 714 28.89 -19.47 3.30
C SER A 714 29.57 -20.32 4.36
N LYS A 715 30.47 -21.23 3.96
CA LYS A 715 31.26 -22.06 4.88
C LYS A 715 32.25 -21.26 5.68
N ALA A 716 32.95 -20.32 5.05
CA ALA A 716 33.86 -19.43 5.74
C ALA A 716 33.09 -18.59 6.77
N TRP A 717 31.89 -18.13 6.45
CA TRP A 717 31.01 -17.41 7.37
C TRP A 717 30.45 -18.30 8.47
N ALA A 718 29.94 -19.49 8.19
CA ALA A 718 29.48 -20.40 9.24
C ALA A 718 30.61 -20.75 10.22
N ARG A 719 31.81 -21.05 9.68
CA ARG A 719 33.02 -21.26 10.50
C ARG A 719 33.47 -19.99 11.19
N GLN A 720 33.43 -18.84 10.53
CA GLN A 720 33.77 -17.57 11.15
C GLN A 720 32.81 -17.28 12.29
N ILE A 721 31.49 -17.42 12.12
CA ILE A 721 30.50 -17.24 13.18
C ILE A 721 30.76 -18.24 14.32
N GLU A 722 31.08 -19.50 14.01
CA GLU A 722 31.49 -20.50 15.01
C GLU A 722 32.74 -20.09 15.81
N PHE A 723 33.68 -19.35 15.20
CA PHE A 723 34.99 -19.00 15.76
C PHE A 723 35.30 -17.48 15.87
N MET A 724 34.30 -16.59 15.76
CA MET A 724 34.52 -15.13 15.60
C MET A 724 34.98 -14.52 16.94
N GLU A 725 35.75 -13.43 16.96
CA GLU A 725 36.05 -12.71 18.22
C GLU A 725 34.83 -11.86 18.67
N GLU A 726 34.63 -11.69 19.98
CA GLU A 726 33.36 -11.18 20.55
C GLU A 726 32.98 -9.76 20.10
N THR A 727 33.94 -8.87 19.85
CA THR A 727 33.66 -7.50 19.36
C THR A 727 33.07 -7.48 17.94
N ASP A 728 33.43 -8.45 17.09
CA ASP A 728 32.91 -8.56 15.73
C ASP A 728 31.56 -9.32 15.70
N ARG A 729 31.35 -10.28 16.62
CA ARG A 729 30.05 -10.95 16.83
C ARG A 729 28.93 -9.94 17.14
N ARG A 730 29.24 -9.03 18.06
CA ARG A 730 28.38 -7.97 18.57
C ARG A 730 27.89 -6.97 17.50
N LEU A 731 28.64 -6.77 16.42
CA LEU A 731 28.28 -5.88 15.32
C LEU A 731 27.45 -6.57 14.25
N HIS A 732 27.54 -7.90 14.13
CA HIS A 732 26.69 -8.71 13.26
C HIS A 732 25.30 -9.01 13.86
N ASP A 733 25.16 -8.88 15.18
CA ASP A 733 23.90 -9.03 15.94
C ASP A 733 22.93 -7.82 15.81
N SER A 734 23.17 -6.87 14.90
CA SER A 734 22.23 -5.78 14.68
C SER A 734 20.94 -6.34 14.11
N LEU A 735 19.93 -6.46 14.97
CA LEU A 735 18.58 -6.86 14.58
C LEU A 735 18.11 -6.01 13.40
N SER A 736 17.69 -6.69 12.33
CA SER A 736 16.92 -6.05 11.28
C SER A 736 15.63 -5.45 11.88
N PHE A 737 14.97 -4.57 11.13
CA PHE A 737 13.76 -3.89 11.62
C PHE A 737 12.67 -4.90 12.05
N SER A 738 12.46 -5.95 11.26
CA SER A 738 11.53 -7.06 11.50
C SER A 738 11.90 -7.86 12.75
N GLU A 739 13.16 -8.22 12.93
CA GLU A 739 13.62 -8.96 14.11
C GLU A 739 13.59 -8.10 15.39
N THR A 740 13.85 -6.78 15.29
CA THR A 740 13.67 -5.84 16.42
C THR A 740 12.22 -5.78 16.86
N LEU A 741 11.29 -5.81 15.90
CA LEU A 741 9.87 -5.86 16.19
C LEU A 741 9.50 -7.20 16.81
N ALA A 742 9.99 -8.32 16.30
CA ALA A 742 9.76 -9.65 16.86
C ALA A 742 10.29 -9.78 18.30
N ALA A 743 11.50 -9.28 18.53
CA ALA A 743 12.11 -9.14 19.84
C ALA A 743 11.24 -8.29 20.78
N SER A 744 10.74 -7.16 20.29
CA SER A 744 9.81 -6.30 21.04
C SER A 744 8.45 -6.97 21.27
N LEU A 745 7.94 -7.75 20.31
CA LEU A 745 6.68 -8.47 20.40
C LEU A 745 6.74 -9.55 21.47
N SER A 746 7.88 -10.26 21.59
CA SER A 746 8.08 -11.22 22.68
C SER A 746 7.96 -10.56 24.07
N LEU A 747 8.45 -9.32 24.21
CA LEU A 747 8.29 -8.52 25.42
C LEU A 747 6.84 -8.06 25.59
N LEU A 748 6.19 -7.61 24.50
CA LEU A 748 4.83 -7.07 24.51
C LEU A 748 3.74 -8.14 24.75
N LEU A 749 3.92 -9.35 24.24
CA LEU A 749 2.99 -10.47 24.46
C LEU A 749 3.06 -11.03 25.89
N GLY A 750 4.07 -10.64 26.66
CA GLY A 750 4.15 -10.95 28.07
C GLY A 750 3.26 -10.10 28.98
N TYR A 751 2.51 -9.14 28.44
CA TYR A 751 1.62 -8.26 29.21
C TYR A 751 0.16 -8.72 29.13
N ASP A 752 -0.46 -8.98 30.29
CA ASP A 752 -1.86 -9.41 30.43
C ASP A 752 -2.91 -8.37 29.95
N SER A 753 -2.49 -7.14 29.62
CA SER A 753 -3.37 -5.99 29.32
C SER A 753 -3.68 -5.76 27.83
N PHE A 754 -3.18 -6.59 26.91
CA PHE A 754 -3.49 -6.49 25.47
C PHE A 754 -4.83 -7.17 25.06
N GLY A 755 -5.94 -6.69 25.61
CA GLY A 755 -7.29 -6.91 25.05
C GLY A 755 -7.78 -8.37 25.00
N PRO A 756 -8.86 -8.67 24.22
CA PRO A 756 -9.58 -9.95 24.26
C PRO A 756 -8.80 -11.16 23.72
N ILE A 757 -7.55 -10.97 23.31
CA ILE A 757 -6.62 -12.04 22.98
C ILE A 757 -6.12 -12.63 24.30
N LYS A 758 -7.01 -13.27 25.06
CA LYS A 758 -6.61 -14.39 25.89
C LYS A 758 -6.52 -15.57 24.93
N PRO A 759 -5.34 -15.92 24.37
CA PRO A 759 -5.18 -17.29 23.91
C PRO A 759 -5.51 -18.12 25.13
N CYS A 760 -6.58 -18.90 25.03
CA CYS A 760 -7.24 -19.55 26.13
C CYS A 760 -6.22 -20.04 27.17
N SER A 761 -6.25 -19.51 28.40
CA SER A 761 -5.51 -19.99 29.59
C SER A 761 -3.99 -19.77 29.74
N LEU A 762 -3.30 -18.94 28.95
CA LEU A 762 -1.86 -18.64 29.21
C LEU A 762 -1.70 -17.42 30.16
N PRO A 763 -1.10 -17.54 31.37
CA PRO A 763 -0.90 -16.43 32.30
C PRO A 763 0.54 -15.84 32.25
N GLY A 764 0.71 -14.53 32.01
CA GLY A 764 1.97 -13.78 32.23
C GLY A 764 3.09 -13.94 31.19
N PRO A 765 4.29 -13.31 31.40
CA PRO A 765 5.42 -13.18 30.45
C PRO A 765 6.16 -14.50 30.11
N GLN A 766 5.42 -15.47 29.62
CA GLN A 766 5.76 -16.90 29.58
C GLN A 766 6.02 -17.43 28.17
N ILE A 767 6.08 -16.61 27.12
CA ILE A 767 6.19 -17.12 25.75
C ILE A 767 7.51 -16.69 25.12
N GLN A 768 8.28 -17.67 24.68
CA GLN A 768 9.42 -17.48 23.80
C GLN A 768 8.92 -17.45 22.35
N ILE A 769 9.61 -16.74 21.45
CA ILE A 769 9.25 -16.70 20.03
C ILE A 769 10.35 -17.34 19.19
N ALA A 770 9.99 -18.26 18.30
CA ALA A 770 10.86 -18.69 17.21
C ALA A 770 10.30 -18.18 15.87
N MET A 771 11.09 -17.40 15.15
CA MET A 771 10.81 -17.02 13.79
C MET A 771 11.77 -17.66 12.81
N GLY A 772 11.32 -17.74 11.57
CA GLY A 772 12.14 -18.07 10.44
C GLY A 772 12.16 -16.88 9.51
N HIS A 773 13.35 -16.45 9.13
CA HIS A 773 13.53 -15.23 8.36
C HIS A 773 14.77 -15.33 7.48
N THR A 774 14.81 -14.55 6.41
CA THR A 774 15.85 -14.56 5.36
C THR A 774 17.22 -14.06 5.83
N HIS A 775 17.38 -13.68 7.09
CA HIS A 775 18.62 -13.15 7.66
C HIS A 775 19.48 -14.25 8.29
N ASN A 776 20.66 -13.85 8.76
CA ASN A 776 21.58 -14.73 9.47
C ASN A 776 20.85 -15.40 10.65
N PRO A 777 20.98 -16.72 10.82
CA PRO A 777 20.38 -17.39 11.96
C PRO A 777 20.98 -16.84 13.27
N GLN A 778 20.11 -16.62 14.26
CA GLN A 778 20.47 -16.02 15.54
C GLN A 778 19.62 -16.69 16.61
N SER A 779 20.22 -17.38 17.57
CA SER A 779 19.44 -18.08 18.58
C SER A 779 19.10 -17.17 19.77
N ARG A 780 19.81 -16.02 19.95
CA ARG A 780 19.46 -14.93 20.90
C ARG A 780 20.02 -13.55 20.56
N PRO A 781 19.34 -12.75 19.74
CA PRO A 781 19.85 -11.42 19.45
C PRO A 781 19.82 -10.50 20.68
N TYR A 782 20.73 -9.53 20.65
CA TYR A 782 20.76 -8.45 21.61
C TYR A 782 19.93 -7.27 21.09
N LEU A 783 19.06 -6.74 21.93
CA LEU A 783 18.59 -5.36 21.74
C LEU A 783 19.76 -4.44 22.09
N ASN A 784 20.36 -3.82 21.07
CA ASN A 784 21.43 -2.85 21.22
C ASN A 784 20.83 -1.49 21.59
N PHE A 785 21.10 -1.02 22.81
CA PHE A 785 20.67 0.31 23.25
C PHE A 785 21.78 1.35 23.00
N PRO A 786 21.49 2.51 22.38
CA PRO A 786 22.47 3.57 22.21
C PRO A 786 22.98 4.08 23.59
N GLU A 787 24.29 4.02 23.81
CA GLU A 787 24.95 3.99 25.13
C GLU A 787 24.96 5.31 25.92
N PRO A 788 25.06 5.20 27.27
CA PRO A 788 26.21 5.76 28.00
C PRO A 788 27.13 4.64 28.52
N THR A 789 28.44 4.76 28.30
CA THR A 789 29.47 3.87 28.88
C THR A 789 29.72 4.22 30.34
N ILE A 790 29.87 3.20 31.21
CA ILE A 790 30.26 3.39 32.61
C ILE A 790 31.70 2.91 32.78
N ASP A 791 32.62 3.85 32.96
CA ASP A 791 34.00 3.58 33.33
C ASP A 791 34.10 3.19 34.81
N VAL A 792 34.27 1.90 35.11
CA VAL A 792 34.53 1.42 36.47
C VAL A 792 36.04 1.41 36.73
N LYS A 793 36.53 2.44 37.44
CA LYS A 793 37.94 2.50 37.88
C LYS A 793 38.17 1.61 39.10
N THR A 794 39.02 0.60 38.92
CA THR A 794 39.53 -0.28 39.99
C THR A 794 41.02 0.00 40.24
N PRO A 795 41.60 -0.48 41.37
CA PRO A 795 43.05 -0.40 41.59
C PRO A 795 43.90 -1.11 40.52
N ARG A 796 43.30 -2.00 39.70
CA ARG A 796 43.97 -2.75 38.63
C ARG A 796 43.77 -2.14 37.23
N GLY A 797 42.92 -1.11 37.09
CA GLY A 797 42.62 -0.48 35.80
C GLY A 797 41.19 0.05 35.70
N THR A 798 40.91 0.82 34.65
CA THR A 798 39.55 1.18 34.25
C THR A 798 38.97 0.04 33.42
N TYR A 799 37.83 -0.50 33.84
CA TYR A 799 37.04 -1.43 33.05
C TYR A 799 35.84 -0.68 32.49
N GLU A 800 35.69 -0.70 31.17
CA GLU A 800 34.55 -0.14 30.47
C GLU A 800 33.40 -1.17 30.52
N TYR A 801 32.34 -0.86 31.27
CA TYR A 801 31.17 -1.73 31.37
C TYR A 801 30.05 -1.18 30.47
N GLN A 802 29.74 -1.92 29.40
CA GLN A 802 28.60 -1.64 28.52
C GLN A 802 27.34 -2.29 29.11
N MET A 803 26.41 -1.49 29.66
CA MET A 803 25.14 -1.97 30.24
C MET A 803 23.99 -2.08 29.22
N SER A 804 24.25 -1.88 27.93
CA SER A 804 23.26 -1.61 26.87
C SER A 804 22.70 -2.84 26.14
N TRP A 805 22.83 -4.05 26.69
CA TRP A 805 22.62 -5.28 25.92
C TRP A 805 21.62 -6.19 26.64
N MET A 806 20.37 -6.23 26.17
CA MET A 806 19.36 -7.16 26.69
C MET A 806 19.14 -8.29 25.69
N LYS A 807 19.41 -9.55 26.10
CA LYS A 807 19.02 -10.72 25.32
C LYS A 807 17.50 -10.85 25.36
N VAL A 808 16.90 -11.03 24.20
CA VAL A 808 15.45 -11.25 24.08
C VAL A 808 15.10 -12.74 24.00
N PRO A 809 13.90 -13.17 24.43
CA PRO A 809 13.43 -14.55 24.30
C PRO A 809 12.95 -14.84 22.86
N TYR A 810 13.82 -14.55 21.88
CA TYR A 810 13.58 -14.69 20.45
C TYR A 810 14.66 -15.57 19.82
N TYR A 811 14.23 -16.52 18.99
CA TYR A 811 15.07 -17.38 18.17
C TYR A 811 14.78 -17.12 16.70
N ASN A 812 15.81 -17.01 15.88
CA ASN A 812 15.75 -17.03 14.43
C ASN A 812 16.32 -18.37 13.93
N SER A 813 15.45 -19.22 13.40
CA SER A 813 15.82 -20.50 12.77
C SER A 813 16.64 -20.33 11.48
N GLY A 814 16.75 -19.09 10.98
CA GLY A 814 17.44 -18.70 9.76
C GLY A 814 16.78 -19.26 8.51
N THR A 815 17.51 -19.20 7.41
CA THR A 815 17.09 -19.72 6.11
C THR A 815 17.75 -21.06 5.80
N GLY A 816 16.95 -22.09 5.61
CA GLY A 816 17.40 -23.41 5.18
C GLY A 816 17.59 -23.54 3.67
N GLY A 817 17.01 -22.63 2.86
CA GLY A 817 17.05 -22.71 1.41
C GLY A 817 18.18 -21.91 0.77
N TRP A 818 18.57 -20.77 1.36
CA TRP A 818 19.24 -19.70 0.62
C TRP A 818 20.77 -19.80 0.57
N TRP A 819 21.41 -20.42 1.57
CA TRP A 819 22.87 -20.42 1.69
C TRP A 819 23.44 -21.64 1.00
N GLU A 820 24.07 -21.47 -0.17
CA GLU A 820 24.58 -22.63 -0.91
C GLU A 820 25.58 -23.43 -0.07
N GLY A 821 25.32 -24.73 0.08
CA GLY A 821 26.18 -25.63 0.82
C GLY A 821 26.00 -25.60 2.34
N ILE A 822 25.03 -24.83 2.88
CA ILE A 822 24.65 -24.86 4.29
C ILE A 822 23.12 -24.90 4.48
N ILE A 823 22.65 -25.68 5.45
CA ILE A 823 21.24 -25.65 5.91
C ILE A 823 21.23 -25.43 7.41
N TRP A 824 20.54 -24.39 7.83
CA TRP A 824 20.33 -24.05 9.24
C TRP A 824 19.01 -24.62 9.76
N ALA A 825 18.98 -24.91 11.06
CA ALA A 825 17.75 -25.26 11.77
C ALA A 825 17.85 -24.90 13.25
N LEU A 826 16.70 -24.69 13.90
CA LEU A 826 16.60 -24.66 15.35
C LEU A 826 16.27 -26.08 15.85
N GLU A 827 17.20 -26.67 16.59
CA GLU A 827 17.01 -27.95 17.27
C GLU A 827 16.44 -27.70 18.68
N ILE A 828 15.46 -28.52 19.08
CA ILE A 828 15.04 -28.64 20.49
C ILE A 828 15.23 -30.10 20.90
N ASP A 829 16.15 -30.34 21.83
CA ASP A 829 16.48 -31.69 22.29
C ASP A 829 15.47 -32.25 23.32
N GLU A 830 15.72 -33.45 23.83
CA GLU A 830 14.87 -34.11 24.84
C GLU A 830 14.91 -33.39 26.20
N ALA A 831 15.98 -32.61 26.46
CA ALA A 831 16.04 -31.74 27.62
C ALA A 831 15.21 -30.46 27.41
N GLY A 832 14.65 -30.24 26.22
CA GLY A 832 13.94 -29.03 25.82
C GLY A 832 14.87 -27.85 25.57
N GLN A 833 16.18 -28.07 25.42
CA GLN A 833 17.14 -27.02 25.08
C GLN A 833 16.99 -26.67 23.60
N ALA A 834 16.68 -25.40 23.33
CA ALA A 834 16.77 -24.84 21.99
C ALA A 834 18.23 -24.51 21.66
N GLN A 835 18.71 -24.95 20.49
CA GLN A 835 20.05 -24.64 19.98
C GLN A 835 20.05 -24.54 18.45
N LEU A 836 20.86 -23.63 17.92
CA LEU A 836 21.04 -23.50 16.49
C LEU A 836 21.99 -24.57 15.97
N VAL A 837 21.60 -25.25 14.89
CA VAL A 837 22.39 -26.30 14.25
C VAL A 837 22.47 -26.08 12.76
N TYR A 838 23.46 -26.71 12.12
CA TYR A 838 23.59 -26.68 10.67
C TYR A 838 24.10 -27.99 10.07
N TRP A 839 23.84 -28.15 8.78
CA TRP A 839 24.49 -29.14 7.93
C TRP A 839 25.31 -28.42 6.88
N ASP A 840 26.44 -29.01 6.52
CA ASP A 840 27.14 -28.67 5.28
C ASP A 840 27.19 -29.89 4.34
N ARG A 841 27.89 -29.74 3.20
CA ARG A 841 28.02 -30.84 2.23
C ARG A 841 28.69 -32.10 2.79
N GLN A 842 29.51 -31.99 3.83
CA GLN A 842 30.28 -33.07 4.46
C GLN A 842 29.59 -33.62 5.73
N SER A 843 28.75 -32.82 6.39
CA SER A 843 28.02 -33.22 7.58
C SER A 843 26.98 -34.31 7.28
N CYS A 844 27.10 -35.42 8.03
CA CYS A 844 26.07 -36.46 8.10
C CYS A 844 25.11 -36.25 9.29
N GLU A 845 25.55 -35.46 10.27
CA GLU A 845 24.85 -35.13 11.52
C GLU A 845 24.84 -33.61 11.71
N PRO A 846 23.84 -33.04 12.44
CA PRO A 846 23.81 -31.62 12.74
C PRO A 846 25.09 -31.19 13.46
N GLN A 847 25.68 -30.09 13.01
CA GLN A 847 26.77 -29.41 13.70
C GLN A 847 26.16 -28.35 14.61
N VAL A 848 26.46 -28.44 15.91
CA VAL A 848 25.97 -27.48 16.89
C VAL A 848 26.71 -26.16 16.73
N MET A 849 25.98 -25.06 16.67
CA MET A 849 26.57 -23.73 16.74
C MET A 849 26.82 -23.34 18.19
N SER A 850 28.00 -23.69 18.71
CA SER A 850 28.33 -23.49 20.13
C SER A 850 28.72 -22.05 20.50
N TRP A 851 28.73 -21.10 19.57
CA TRP A 851 29.19 -19.71 19.83
C TRP A 851 28.32 -18.96 20.86
N GLU A 852 27.10 -19.45 21.12
CA GLU A 852 26.23 -18.95 22.19
C GLU A 852 26.43 -19.62 23.55
N LEU A 853 27.16 -20.76 23.56
CA LEU A 853 27.45 -21.60 24.72
C LEU A 853 28.92 -21.54 25.15
N HIS A 854 29.74 -20.72 24.48
CA HIS A 854 31.14 -20.51 24.82
C HIS A 854 31.43 -19.02 24.86
N GLY A 855 31.22 -18.43 26.04
CA GLY A 855 31.90 -17.22 26.44
C GLY A 855 33.40 -17.46 26.39
N ASP A 856 34.09 -16.51 25.79
CA ASP A 856 35.53 -16.53 25.60
C ASP A 856 36.25 -16.72 26.96
N PRO A 857 37.47 -17.30 27.02
CA PRO A 857 38.23 -17.54 28.24
C PRO A 857 38.77 -16.25 28.88
N ILE A 858 38.22 -15.09 28.51
CA ILE A 858 38.56 -13.75 29.03
C ILE A 858 38.27 -13.69 30.53
N ILE A 859 37.19 -14.33 31.00
CA ILE A 859 37.08 -14.62 32.42
C ILE A 859 37.52 -16.06 32.62
N ARG A 860 38.84 -16.25 32.77
CA ARG A 860 39.37 -17.54 33.22
C ARG A 860 38.56 -17.95 34.45
N PRO A 861 38.26 -19.23 34.68
CA PRO A 861 37.63 -19.67 35.92
C PRO A 861 38.33 -19.09 37.16
N ALA A 862 39.65 -18.88 37.08
CA ALA A 862 40.44 -18.16 38.08
C ALA A 862 40.07 -16.68 38.27
N ASP A 863 39.73 -15.94 37.21
CA ASP A 863 39.32 -14.53 37.27
C ASP A 863 37.87 -14.38 37.77
N LEU A 864 36.96 -15.32 37.46
CA LEU A 864 35.63 -15.41 38.07
C LEU A 864 35.74 -15.77 39.55
N HIS A 865 36.63 -16.71 39.88
CA HIS A 865 36.94 -17.08 41.25
C HIS A 865 37.60 -15.92 42.02
N ASN A 866 38.44 -15.12 41.36
CA ASN A 866 39.03 -13.90 41.94
C ASN A 866 37.98 -12.81 42.14
N LEU A 867 37.08 -12.57 41.16
CA LEU A 867 35.98 -11.62 41.29
C LEU A 867 35.00 -12.04 42.38
N ALA A 868 34.69 -13.33 42.47
CA ALA A 868 33.89 -13.89 43.53
C ALA A 868 34.60 -13.74 44.88
N ASN A 869 35.91 -14.04 44.98
CA ASN A 869 36.67 -13.80 46.20
C ASN A 869 36.73 -12.31 46.58
N ASP A 870 36.86 -11.40 45.60
CA ASP A 870 36.84 -9.95 45.80
C ASP A 870 35.45 -9.47 46.26
N LEU A 871 34.36 -9.98 45.66
CA LEU A 871 32.98 -9.72 46.07
C LEU A 871 32.67 -10.30 47.45
N SER A 872 33.17 -11.50 47.76
CA SER A 872 33.05 -12.14 49.08
C SER A 872 33.84 -11.35 50.14
N GLN A 873 34.99 -10.79 49.79
CA GLN A 873 35.75 -9.88 50.65
C GLN A 873 35.04 -8.52 50.84
N ILE A 874 34.42 -7.97 49.81
CA ILE A 874 33.58 -6.75 49.85
C ILE A 874 32.36 -6.96 50.75
N VAL A 875 31.74 -8.12 50.67
CA VAL A 875 30.62 -8.52 51.52
C VAL A 875 31.09 -8.75 52.96
N ALA A 876 32.19 -9.47 53.15
CA ALA A 876 32.78 -9.76 54.46
C ALA A 876 33.31 -8.48 55.15
N ALA A 877 33.64 -7.44 54.38
CA ALA A 877 33.97 -6.10 54.87
C ALA A 877 32.73 -5.32 55.38
N GLY A 878 31.52 -5.85 55.19
CA GLY A 878 30.27 -5.25 55.62
C GLY A 878 29.92 -3.96 54.86
N ASN A 879 28.82 -3.32 55.27
CA ASN A 879 28.18 -2.10 54.69
C ASN A 879 29.10 -0.97 54.16
N ALA A 880 30.39 -0.96 54.49
CA ALA A 880 31.36 0.05 54.08
C ALA A 880 31.56 0.18 52.56
N ASP A 881 31.62 -0.93 51.80
CA ASP A 881 31.93 -0.86 50.36
C ASP A 881 30.72 -0.59 49.48
N LEU A 882 29.52 -1.03 49.87
CA LEU A 882 28.26 -0.56 49.28
C LEU A 882 28.07 0.94 49.56
N ASN A 883 28.40 1.39 50.77
CA ASN A 883 28.40 2.81 51.10
C ASN A 883 29.51 3.57 50.36
N ALA A 884 30.63 2.92 50.00
CA ALA A 884 31.68 3.51 49.17
C ALA A 884 31.27 3.61 47.69
N ALA A 885 30.56 2.63 47.14
CA ALA A 885 29.95 2.70 45.81
C ALA A 885 28.86 3.79 45.75
N ILE A 886 27.98 3.85 46.76
CA ILE A 886 27.01 4.94 46.93
C ILE A 886 27.72 6.30 47.12
N ALA A 887 28.85 6.35 47.83
CA ALA A 887 29.65 7.57 47.99
C ALA A 887 30.35 8.00 46.68
N ARG A 888 30.78 7.05 45.84
CA ARG A 888 31.34 7.33 44.50
C ARG A 888 30.27 7.81 43.53
N LEU A 889 29.08 7.21 43.54
CA LEU A 889 27.91 7.70 42.80
C LEU A 889 27.47 9.08 43.31
N ARG A 890 27.48 9.32 44.63
CA ARG A 890 27.28 10.66 45.22
C ARG A 890 28.35 11.67 44.81
N ALA A 891 29.59 11.23 44.57
CA ALA A 891 30.66 12.11 44.11
C ALA A 891 30.54 12.46 42.61
N LEU A 892 29.85 11.62 41.82
CA LEU A 892 29.54 11.87 40.41
C LEU A 892 28.30 12.78 40.22
N VAL A 893 27.50 12.99 41.25
CA VAL A 893 26.36 13.90 41.25
C VAL A 893 26.75 15.18 42.01
N PRO A 894 26.90 16.34 41.35
CA PRO A 894 27.58 17.53 41.92
C PRO A 894 26.82 18.26 43.05
N PHE A 895 25.81 17.66 43.69
CA PHE A 895 24.98 18.29 44.72
C PHE A 895 24.96 17.47 46.02
N ALA A 896 25.13 18.15 47.16
CA ALA A 896 24.97 17.55 48.48
C ALA A 896 23.50 17.21 48.75
N LEU A 897 23.14 15.92 48.65
CA LEU A 897 21.78 15.47 48.93
C LEU A 897 21.51 15.43 50.45
N PRO A 898 20.42 16.03 50.94
CA PRO A 898 20.08 16.06 52.36
C PRO A 898 19.73 14.66 52.88
N ASN A 899 20.12 14.43 54.13
CA ASN A 899 20.09 13.14 54.80
C ASN A 899 18.75 12.97 55.53
N VAL A 900 17.61 12.68 54.88
CA VAL A 900 16.32 12.69 55.61
C VAL A 900 15.21 11.82 54.99
N ALA A 901 14.33 11.31 55.87
CA ALA A 901 13.00 10.78 55.60
C ALA A 901 12.09 11.79 54.85
N GLY A 902 11.11 11.29 54.07
CA GLY A 902 10.17 12.10 53.30
C GLY A 902 10.28 11.92 51.77
N THR A 903 9.51 12.72 51.01
CA THR A 903 9.55 12.75 49.54
C THR A 903 10.87 13.36 49.05
N GLN A 904 11.59 12.65 48.18
CA GLN A 904 12.75 13.17 47.47
C GLN A 904 12.34 13.51 46.04
N SER A 905 12.48 14.78 45.65
CA SER A 905 12.21 15.24 44.29
C SER A 905 13.51 15.57 43.58
N PHE A 906 13.69 14.99 42.40
CA PHE A 906 14.83 15.23 41.52
C PHE A 906 14.35 16.12 40.35
N PRO A 907 14.66 17.42 40.38
CA PRO A 907 14.35 18.32 39.26
C PRO A 907 15.34 18.06 38.12
N LEU A 908 15.12 16.98 37.37
CA LEU A 908 15.99 16.59 36.25
C LEU A 908 15.92 17.60 35.10
N ALA A 909 14.86 18.41 35.07
CA ALA A 909 14.63 19.41 34.03
C ALA A 909 15.82 20.35 33.83
N ASP A 910 16.60 20.71 34.85
CA ASP A 910 17.71 21.67 34.72
C ASP A 910 19.10 21.02 34.56
N MET A 911 19.15 19.69 34.51
CA MET A 911 20.39 18.91 34.42
C MET A 911 20.75 18.59 32.96
N SER A 912 22.04 18.38 32.68
CA SER A 912 22.50 17.79 31.41
C SER A 912 22.05 16.33 31.30
N GLN A 913 22.03 15.76 30.09
CA GLN A 913 21.53 14.39 29.89
C GLN A 913 22.23 13.33 30.75
N ASP A 914 23.57 13.38 30.82
CA ASP A 914 24.34 12.41 31.60
C ASP A 914 24.03 12.55 33.09
N GLU A 915 23.83 13.78 33.56
CA GLU A 915 23.38 14.07 34.93
C GLU A 915 21.94 13.60 35.17
N GLN A 916 21.04 13.71 34.18
CA GLN A 916 19.67 13.21 34.29
C GLN A 916 19.64 11.68 34.38
N VAL A 917 20.43 10.99 33.55
CA VAL A 917 20.54 9.53 33.56
C VAL A 917 21.19 9.06 34.87
N ALA A 918 22.27 9.70 35.31
CA ALA A 918 22.94 9.36 36.57
C ALA A 918 22.05 9.63 37.80
N ALA A 919 21.32 10.75 37.82
CA ALA A 919 20.40 11.08 38.91
C ALA A 919 19.18 10.15 38.94
N ALA A 920 18.63 9.78 37.78
CA ALA A 920 17.58 8.78 37.68
C ALA A 920 18.06 7.40 38.14
N ALA A 921 19.21 6.92 37.63
CA ALA A 921 19.83 5.66 38.02
C ALA A 921 20.14 5.60 39.53
N TYR A 922 20.63 6.70 40.11
CA TYR A 922 20.86 6.80 41.54
C TYR A 922 19.56 6.81 42.35
N GLY A 923 18.53 7.56 41.93
CA GLY A 923 17.21 7.54 42.56
C GLY A 923 16.58 6.14 42.56
N ILE A 924 16.77 5.39 41.47
CA ILE A 924 16.36 3.97 41.34
C ILE A 924 17.15 3.08 42.30
N LEU A 925 18.47 3.22 42.38
CA LEU A 925 19.30 2.46 43.31
C LEU A 925 18.93 2.74 44.78
N VAL A 926 18.57 3.99 45.10
CA VAL A 926 18.08 4.35 46.45
C VAL A 926 16.71 3.74 46.72
N ALA A 927 15.81 3.74 45.73
CA ALA A 927 14.50 3.09 45.85
C ALA A 927 14.64 1.57 46.03
N LEU A 928 15.45 0.92 45.20
CA LEU A 928 15.76 -0.51 45.27
C LEU A 928 16.46 -0.88 46.58
N LYS A 929 17.46 -0.12 47.03
CA LYS A 929 18.12 -0.37 48.32
C LYS A 929 17.13 -0.30 49.48
N ARG A 930 16.19 0.64 49.46
CA ARG A 930 15.15 0.73 50.51
C ARG A 930 14.16 -0.42 50.44
N LEU A 931 13.74 -0.81 49.24
CA LEU A 931 12.85 -1.95 49.01
C LEU A 931 13.48 -3.28 49.45
N VAL A 932 14.79 -3.46 49.23
CA VAL A 932 15.48 -4.74 49.45
C VAL A 932 16.13 -4.83 50.83
N CYS A 933 16.73 -3.75 51.35
CA CYS A 933 17.64 -3.86 52.50
C CYS A 933 17.06 -3.35 53.83
N GLU A 934 16.04 -2.48 53.85
CA GLU A 934 15.57 -1.84 55.08
C GLU A 934 14.03 -1.68 55.15
N PRO A 935 13.27 -2.80 55.28
CA PRO A 935 11.79 -2.76 55.32
C PRO A 935 11.20 -1.95 56.47
N SER A 936 11.98 -1.66 57.51
CA SER A 936 11.56 -0.90 58.69
C SER A 936 11.61 0.62 58.52
N MET A 937 12.01 1.13 57.35
CA MET A 937 12.08 2.56 57.08
C MET A 937 10.67 3.15 56.87
N PRO A 938 10.42 4.39 57.33
CA PRO A 938 9.14 5.07 57.08
C PRO A 938 8.91 5.25 55.57
N PRO A 939 7.63 5.25 55.12
CA PRO A 939 7.28 5.40 53.73
C PRO A 939 7.98 6.60 53.09
N ALA A 940 8.45 6.43 51.86
CA ALA A 940 9.13 7.48 51.13
C ALA A 940 8.71 7.49 49.67
N ASN A 941 8.61 8.68 49.10
CA ASN A 941 8.33 8.86 47.69
C ASN A 941 9.61 9.29 46.99
N VAL A 942 9.89 8.70 45.84
CA VAL A 942 10.95 9.15 44.93
C VAL A 942 10.28 9.75 43.71
N GLU A 943 10.43 11.06 43.53
CA GLU A 943 9.83 11.83 42.42
C GLU A 943 10.90 12.27 41.42
N PHE A 944 10.61 12.07 40.13
CA PHE A 944 11.41 12.55 39.01
C PHE A 944 10.54 13.44 38.12
N GLU A 945 11.05 14.59 37.69
CA GLU A 945 10.43 15.41 36.63
C GLU A 945 11.35 15.48 35.40
N ILE A 946 10.92 14.87 34.30
CA ILE A 946 11.68 14.79 33.05
C ILE A 946 11.12 15.81 32.05
N ASP A 947 11.93 16.78 31.61
CA ASP A 947 11.56 17.68 30.51
C ASP A 947 11.85 17.01 29.17
N LEU A 948 10.81 16.47 28.53
CA LEU A 948 10.90 15.73 27.27
C LEU A 948 11.38 16.60 26.10
N ARG A 949 11.32 17.94 26.24
CA ARG A 949 11.82 18.86 25.20
C ARG A 949 13.34 18.97 25.22
N LYS A 950 13.98 18.59 26.33
CA LYS A 950 15.42 18.59 26.52
C LYS A 950 16.06 17.22 26.23
N LEU A 951 15.27 16.18 25.99
CA LEU A 951 15.80 14.90 25.51
C LEU A 951 16.53 15.13 24.17
N PRO A 952 17.70 14.51 23.96
CA PRO A 952 18.45 14.67 22.72
C PRO A 952 17.55 14.29 21.55
N ARG A 953 17.50 15.16 20.54
CA ARG A 953 17.09 14.73 19.22
C ARG A 953 18.25 13.91 18.70
N LEU A 954 18.06 12.60 18.49
CA LEU A 954 19.03 11.72 17.82
C LEU A 954 19.75 12.52 16.72
N ASP A 955 21.08 12.55 16.75
CA ASP A 955 21.84 13.02 15.60
C ASP A 955 21.33 12.22 14.40
N ALA A 956 21.05 12.89 13.29
CA ALA A 956 20.37 12.34 12.12
C ALA A 956 21.14 11.19 11.46
N ARG A 957 22.24 10.72 12.07
CA ARG A 957 23.12 9.64 11.65
C ARG A 957 22.76 8.26 12.22
N VAL A 958 22.06 8.16 13.35
CA VAL A 958 21.98 6.90 14.12
C VAL A 958 20.56 6.27 14.16
N GLY A 959 19.50 7.03 13.92
CA GLY A 959 18.11 6.49 13.92
C GLY A 959 17.53 6.26 12.52
N THR A 960 17.41 5.00 12.11
CA THR A 960 16.85 4.60 10.80
C THR A 960 15.38 5.04 10.62
N LEU A 961 14.58 5.00 11.69
CA LEU A 961 13.15 5.35 11.66
C LEU A 961 12.88 6.86 11.49
N ALA A 962 13.69 7.70 12.14
CA ALA A 962 13.56 9.16 12.08
C ALA A 962 13.88 9.74 10.69
N ARG A 963 14.62 9.00 9.84
CA ARG A 963 14.89 9.35 8.44
C ARG A 963 13.75 9.00 7.50
N LEU A 964 13.09 7.85 7.74
CA LEU A 964 12.01 7.33 6.88
C LEU A 964 10.74 8.17 6.99
N MET A 965 10.42 8.68 8.18
CA MET A 965 9.11 9.25 8.43
C MET A 965 8.85 10.61 7.75
N ARG A 966 9.85 11.39 7.32
CA ARG A 966 9.79 12.72 6.64
C ARG A 966 8.73 13.75 7.11
N GLU A 967 7.95 13.46 8.14
CA GLU A 967 6.99 14.28 8.84
C GLU A 967 7.72 15.14 9.89
N PRO A 968 7.17 16.29 10.27
CA PRO A 968 7.88 17.33 10.98
C PRO A 968 8.21 16.88 12.40
N ARG A 969 9.42 16.34 12.62
CA ARG A 969 10.13 16.19 13.92
C ARG A 969 9.16 16.21 15.11
N GLU A 970 8.26 15.23 15.19
CA GLU A 970 7.33 15.21 16.32
C GLU A 970 8.18 15.10 17.58
N SER A 971 8.00 16.02 18.53
CA SER A 971 8.79 15.99 19.75
C SER A 971 8.41 14.75 20.57
N PRO A 972 9.31 14.22 21.41
CA PRO A 972 8.96 13.15 22.36
C PRO A 972 7.71 13.47 23.18
N VAL A 973 7.42 14.76 23.42
CA VAL A 973 6.17 15.25 24.04
C VAL A 973 4.93 14.87 23.24
N ARG A 974 4.94 15.06 21.91
CA ARG A 974 3.79 14.77 21.07
C ARG A 974 3.58 13.27 20.91
N THR A 975 4.65 12.51 20.71
CA THR A 975 4.62 11.05 20.62
C THR A 975 4.13 10.43 21.93
N LEU A 976 4.75 10.77 23.07
CA LEU A 976 4.31 10.25 24.37
C LEU A 976 2.89 10.69 24.71
N GLY A 977 2.54 11.94 24.40
CA GLY A 977 1.19 12.45 24.63
C GLY A 977 0.13 11.69 23.84
N ALA A 978 0.40 11.37 22.57
CA ALA A 978 -0.48 10.54 21.77
C ALA A 978 -0.66 9.13 22.37
N TRP A 979 0.42 8.52 22.86
CA TRP A 979 0.33 7.21 23.53
C TRP A 979 -0.44 7.27 24.84
N ILE A 980 -0.20 8.29 25.67
CA ILE A 980 -0.93 8.49 26.92
C ILE A 980 -2.43 8.68 26.64
N ASP A 981 -2.79 9.49 25.64
CA ASP A 981 -4.18 9.69 25.22
C ASP A 981 -4.80 8.36 24.72
N GLN A 982 -4.08 7.61 23.88
CA GLN A 982 -4.57 6.36 23.26
C GLN A 982 -4.76 5.23 24.28
N PHE A 983 -3.87 5.12 25.27
CA PHE A 983 -3.97 4.11 26.33
C PHE A 983 -4.99 4.47 27.42
N GLY A 984 -5.68 5.60 27.30
CA GLY A 984 -6.62 6.08 28.31
C GLY A 984 -5.92 6.54 29.60
N LEU A 985 -4.64 6.86 29.54
CA LEU A 985 -3.82 7.39 30.64
C LEU A 985 -4.01 8.92 30.80
N GLY A 986 -5.16 9.45 30.38
CA GLY A 986 -5.46 10.86 30.44
C GLY A 986 -5.86 11.29 31.86
N GLY A 987 -4.91 11.82 32.63
CA GLY A 987 -5.15 12.46 33.94
C GLY A 987 -5.18 13.99 33.87
N ASP A 988 -5.57 14.65 34.97
CA ASP A 988 -5.37 16.09 35.12
C ASP A 988 -3.85 16.38 35.06
N PRO A 989 -3.36 17.20 34.10
CA PRO A 989 -1.93 17.47 33.94
C PRO A 989 -1.29 18.13 35.18
N LYS A 990 -2.08 18.61 36.14
CA LYS A 990 -1.60 19.18 37.41
C LYS A 990 -1.61 18.18 38.56
N ALA A 991 -2.39 17.11 38.48
CA ALA A 991 -2.53 16.11 39.55
C ALA A 991 -1.66 14.88 39.29
N TRP A 992 -1.23 14.24 40.37
CA TRP A 992 -0.62 12.92 40.29
C TRP A 992 -1.72 11.89 40.09
N THR A 993 -1.58 11.07 39.05
CA THR A 993 -2.49 9.96 38.75
C THR A 993 -1.85 8.70 39.26
N ARG A 994 -2.45 8.07 40.27
CA ARG A 994 -2.02 6.77 40.78
C ARG A 994 -2.32 5.72 39.72
N CYS A 995 -1.29 5.06 39.22
CA CYS A 995 -1.48 3.98 38.27
C CYS A 995 -2.07 2.75 38.97
N THR A 996 -3.08 2.15 38.37
CA THR A 996 -3.37 0.73 38.60
C THR A 996 -2.26 -0.13 37.99
N GLU A 997 -2.22 -1.43 38.30
CA GLU A 997 -1.28 -2.35 37.67
C GLU A 997 -1.38 -2.34 36.13
N GLU A 998 -2.61 -2.26 35.61
CA GLU A 998 -2.88 -2.14 34.18
C GLU A 998 -2.35 -0.82 33.60
N ASP A 999 -2.53 0.30 34.32
CA ASP A 999 -1.98 1.60 33.91
C ASP A 999 -0.44 1.59 33.88
N LEU A 1000 0.21 0.88 34.81
CA LEU A 1000 1.67 0.74 34.83
C LEU A 1000 2.20 0.00 33.62
N GLN A 1001 1.53 -1.06 33.19
CA GLN A 1001 1.91 -1.81 31.99
C GLN A 1001 1.75 -0.95 30.72
N ARG A 1002 0.63 -0.23 30.61
CA ARG A 1002 0.38 0.71 29.50
C ARG A 1002 1.40 1.86 29.48
N LEU A 1003 1.71 2.42 30.65
CA LEU A 1003 2.71 3.48 30.79
C LEU A 1003 4.11 2.99 30.42
N ALA A 1004 4.49 1.78 30.85
CA ALA A 1004 5.76 1.16 30.47
C ALA A 1004 5.88 1.00 28.95
N ALA A 1005 4.84 0.50 28.28
CA ALA A 1005 4.79 0.36 26.82
C ALA A 1005 4.90 1.72 26.11
N ALA A 1006 4.15 2.73 26.56
CA ALA A 1006 4.19 4.09 26.01
C ALA A 1006 5.59 4.72 26.11
N LEU A 1007 6.25 4.53 27.25
CA LEU A 1007 7.59 5.05 27.52
C LEU A 1007 8.67 4.34 26.71
N MET A 1008 8.63 2.99 26.66
CA MET A 1008 9.58 2.21 25.87
C MET A 1008 9.44 2.47 24.37
N PHE A 1009 8.21 2.61 23.87
CA PHE A 1009 7.97 2.92 22.46
C PHE A 1009 8.41 4.34 22.10
N THR A 1010 8.12 5.31 22.97
CA THR A 1010 8.61 6.69 22.79
C THR A 1010 10.15 6.72 22.84
N ALA A 1011 10.75 5.96 23.76
CA ALA A 1011 12.20 5.84 23.85
C ALA A 1011 12.80 5.24 22.58
N PHE A 1012 12.18 4.21 22.01
CA PHE A 1012 12.60 3.58 20.76
C PHE A 1012 12.55 4.55 19.58
N CYS A 1013 11.42 5.27 19.40
CA CYS A 1013 11.26 6.23 18.31
C CYS A 1013 12.25 7.40 18.39
N HIS A 1014 12.68 7.77 19.59
CA HIS A 1014 13.47 9.00 19.83
C HIS A 1014 14.90 8.75 20.34
N GLY A 1015 15.29 7.50 20.58
CA GLY A 1015 16.60 7.14 21.15
C GLY A 1015 16.80 7.67 22.58
N ALA A 1016 15.73 7.75 23.38
CA ALA A 1016 15.76 8.38 24.70
C ALA A 1016 15.93 7.35 25.82
N GLY A 1017 17.19 6.98 26.13
CA GLY A 1017 17.51 6.00 27.17
C GLY A 1017 16.88 6.30 28.54
N LEU A 1018 16.70 7.58 28.90
CA LEU A 1018 16.00 7.97 30.13
C LEU A 1018 14.53 7.55 30.15
N LEU A 1019 13.79 7.66 29.03
CA LEU A 1019 12.40 7.19 28.95
C LEU A 1019 12.32 5.68 29.02
N GLN A 1020 13.31 4.99 28.45
CA GLN A 1020 13.40 3.54 28.54
C GLN A 1020 13.61 3.07 29.98
N THR A 1021 14.54 3.71 30.70
CA THR A 1021 14.78 3.44 32.13
C THR A 1021 13.49 3.63 32.94
N VAL A 1022 12.76 4.71 32.71
CA VAL A 1022 11.49 4.95 33.41
C VAL A 1022 10.42 3.93 33.01
N GLY A 1023 10.36 3.53 31.74
CA GLY A 1023 9.49 2.45 31.27
C GLY A 1023 9.78 1.13 31.99
N PHE A 1024 11.06 0.80 32.21
CA PHE A 1024 11.47 -0.38 32.96
C PHE A 1024 11.08 -0.29 34.44
N ILE A 1025 11.18 0.87 35.08
CA ILE A 1025 10.70 1.06 36.47
C ILE A 1025 9.19 0.87 36.55
N ALA A 1026 8.43 1.43 35.61
CA ALA A 1026 6.97 1.23 35.57
C ALA A 1026 6.63 -0.26 35.46
N HIS A 1027 7.39 -1.02 34.66
CA HIS A 1027 7.27 -2.46 34.57
C HIS A 1027 7.58 -3.18 35.90
N LEU A 1028 8.70 -2.83 36.56
CA LEU A 1028 9.06 -3.41 37.86
C LEU A 1028 7.99 -3.13 38.92
N CYS A 1029 7.45 -1.90 38.96
CA CYS A 1029 6.39 -1.54 39.88
C CYS A 1029 5.13 -2.37 39.64
N ALA A 1030 4.75 -2.62 38.37
CA ALA A 1030 3.63 -3.48 38.02
C ALA A 1030 3.87 -4.92 38.53
N SER A 1031 5.04 -5.49 38.27
CA SER A 1031 5.36 -6.88 38.65
C SER A 1031 5.39 -7.15 40.17
N ARG A 1032 5.59 -6.11 40.98
CA ARG A 1032 5.71 -6.20 42.45
C ARG A 1032 4.54 -5.53 43.19
N SER A 1033 3.47 -5.19 42.48
CA SER A 1033 2.30 -4.47 43.03
C SER A 1033 2.66 -3.18 43.80
N GLN A 1034 3.73 -2.50 43.39
CA GLN A 1034 4.15 -1.22 43.98
C GLN A 1034 3.38 -0.07 43.33
N SER A 1035 3.06 0.96 44.11
CA SER A 1035 2.37 2.15 43.60
C SER A 1035 3.37 3.08 42.90
N LEU A 1036 3.10 3.37 41.64
CA LEU A 1036 3.74 4.46 40.91
C LEU A 1036 2.66 5.42 40.44
N ASP A 1037 2.83 6.70 40.78
CA ASP A 1037 2.02 7.77 40.25
C ASP A 1037 2.78 8.43 39.09
N TYR A 1038 2.05 8.92 38.10
CA TYR A 1038 2.62 9.76 37.04
C TYR A 1038 1.81 11.03 36.88
N ARG A 1039 2.44 12.01 36.22
CA ARG A 1039 1.79 13.23 35.79
C ARG A 1039 2.41 13.66 34.47
N PHE A 1040 1.61 13.85 33.44
CA PHE A 1040 2.10 14.31 32.15
C PHE A 1040 1.52 15.69 31.82
N ASP A 1041 2.35 16.72 31.91
CA ASP A 1041 1.97 18.07 31.50
C ASP A 1041 2.38 18.28 30.05
N ARG A 1042 1.45 18.02 29.12
CA ARG A 1042 1.65 18.18 27.68
C ARG A 1042 2.04 19.61 27.29
N GLY A 1043 1.50 20.62 27.98
CA GLY A 1043 1.78 22.03 27.72
C GLY A 1043 3.20 22.43 28.11
N ARG A 1044 3.70 21.88 29.22
CA ARG A 1044 5.10 22.06 29.65
C ARG A 1044 6.04 21.02 29.05
N GLY A 1045 5.55 19.96 28.43
CA GLY A 1045 6.37 18.85 27.94
C GLY A 1045 7.10 18.10 29.05
N VAL A 1046 6.53 18.04 30.26
CA VAL A 1046 7.17 17.43 31.44
C VAL A 1046 6.43 16.16 31.84
N LEU A 1047 7.20 15.08 32.04
CA LEU A 1047 6.74 13.84 32.63
C LEU A 1047 7.22 13.75 34.09
N GLY A 1048 6.30 13.84 35.04
CA GLY A 1048 6.51 13.52 36.44
C GLY A 1048 6.28 12.03 36.69
N VAL A 1049 7.19 11.36 37.39
CA VAL A 1049 7.04 9.98 37.88
C VAL A 1049 7.34 9.94 39.37
N ARG A 1050 6.44 9.38 40.17
CA ARG A 1050 6.57 9.22 41.61
C ARG A 1050 6.46 7.75 41.94
N ILE A 1051 7.50 7.18 42.52
CA ILE A 1051 7.48 5.82 43.05
C ILE A 1051 7.19 5.94 44.54
N ALA A 1052 6.06 5.40 45.00
CA ALA A 1052 5.74 5.33 46.40
C ALA A 1052 6.31 4.03 46.98
N ILE A 1053 7.26 4.17 47.90
CA ILE A 1053 7.84 3.05 48.64
C ILE A 1053 7.00 2.92 49.90
N GLU A 1054 5.93 2.13 49.82
CA GLU A 1054 5.07 1.85 50.96
C GLU A 1054 5.77 0.82 51.86
N GLY A 1055 6.21 1.25 53.04
CA GLY A 1055 6.71 0.34 54.07
C GLY A 1055 5.54 -0.45 54.63
N GLU A 1056 5.32 -1.66 54.13
CA GLU A 1056 4.26 -2.54 54.63
C GLU A 1056 4.62 -3.00 56.05
N ALA A 1057 4.13 -2.29 57.07
CA ALA A 1057 4.03 -2.83 58.42
C ALA A 1057 2.87 -3.84 58.47
N VAL A 1058 3.04 -5.01 57.84
CA VAL A 1058 2.10 -6.14 58.01
C VAL A 1058 2.37 -6.75 59.39
N ALA A 1059 1.74 -6.16 60.41
CA ALA A 1059 1.69 -6.73 61.74
C ALA A 1059 0.83 -8.02 61.71
N GLY A 1060 1.49 -9.19 61.68
CA GLY A 1060 0.92 -10.41 62.26
C GLY A 1060 0.53 -11.57 61.35
N LYS A 1061 0.99 -11.66 60.09
CA LYS A 1061 0.96 -12.94 59.36
C LYS A 1061 2.30 -13.21 58.69
N PRO A 1062 2.92 -14.39 58.93
CA PRO A 1062 4.07 -14.82 58.15
C PRO A 1062 3.54 -15.29 56.79
N THR A 1063 3.26 -14.34 55.90
CA THR A 1063 3.24 -14.65 54.47
C THR A 1063 4.68 -14.91 54.07
N GLN A 1064 4.97 -16.13 53.62
CA GLN A 1064 6.18 -16.45 52.89
C GLN A 1064 6.16 -15.62 51.61
N HIS A 1065 6.66 -14.40 51.68
CA HIS A 1065 6.97 -13.61 50.50
C HIS A 1065 8.20 -14.26 49.88
N ARG A 1066 8.00 -14.93 48.74
CA ARG A 1066 9.07 -15.23 47.78
C ARG A 1066 9.64 -13.89 47.35
N LEU A 1067 10.88 -13.65 47.76
CA LEU A 1067 11.63 -12.42 47.56
C LEU A 1067 12.32 -12.51 46.22
#